data_AF-A0A7C3N8D3-F1
#
_entry.id   AF-A0A7C3N8D3-F1
#
_cell.length_a   1.000
_cell.length_b   1.000
_cell.length_c   1.000
_cell.angle_alpha   90.00
_cell.angle_beta   90.00
_cell.angle_gamma   90.00
#
_symmetry.space_group_name_H-M   'P 1'
#
loop_
_entity.id
_entity.type
_entity.pdbx_description
1 polymer ?
#
loop_
_entity_poly.entity_id
_entity_poly.type
_entity_poly.pdbx_seq_one_letter_code
_entity_poly.pdbx_strand_id
1 'polypeptide(L)'
;MKKFLIFFSVIISITIFAQFKAPIIENDFVDIQTAKEVALNKVKSIDPKYILNENPLLLSYLDDHLYAYMFFFSYDKIVDFNSLVNEIEIMKDNGQDGEYLSLKDKVGYIIISARKENNVILEYSKGVPYFITNWKSLKNYFNFEEGKILYYTGFGRFFYEYKDTLFDLATYKTYKKIDYIKNERINPKWEKVLKGKYKISNIKSTAYIPNVPFVLWSYGCSPTSSSMIFSYYDNKGYGDFVDYYFTRYDNVTKSYKYNVPSTQRQLAILMNTDSMYEGGTSVYNIKPAHSTFANINHPYSFTLGQHIYGQTGDTFFYRYIKNEIDSIRPVHWAVLNYYYGGEYIGHSVVGIGYDDGGTDTLVQVHNTWDYTEPFWNLYTNVNGELSYSCVYEVKPKGGNSYRKGNLNIDSKIYIKGLKGKIYFKNISDSLFSTKLYWTNNNFSSTNFIGETFDTFSYFTPNVSGPLHISAEFYNNLSSIIATDGVYNPLDVKDYSDTNNLNIKSYTFDLNTTYDFDFINGKLLVCSGTKGIFEVDLSDTSILSTKSIFSDGKDYRKLIQVNDSILILSTETYLYSVNMKSLFSKIDSFSTGGTIQDLDFKDNVIFLSTQTLFYLLNLKTDYTFEIAGSFNEGVRKMYTSTAIVDSIFYLTDILNGIYIMKTTYPSNGIVKISLLNTSYNESFCEVKDNNLYLAAVSSGIVRYDITDPLNPVFVENKNVGTVNRLSVVENGIVGYDNTKGFGIYTFDGLSELSSFFPQTKIEKLLTDTLSRRVYISNTSDGLTFAKFSPYLSIDENRVYNDFKFELGQLITGKLTLYYQTEKSLYGDLKVFDSLGRLIFSDKLYFKKDRKSLNLDFKMKNGVYFIRVELPQKVLTKKFTFIN
;
A
#
# COMPACT_ATOMS: atom_id res chain seq x y z
N MET A 1 -44.87 -51.94 5.09
CA MET A 1 -43.85 -51.81 4.03
C MET A 1 -43.16 -50.46 4.20
N LYS A 2 -41.85 -50.47 4.50
CA LYS A 2 -40.85 -49.37 4.44
C LYS A 2 -41.14 -48.08 5.25
N LYS A 3 -40.56 -47.97 6.46
CA LYS A 3 -39.25 -47.32 6.80
C LYS A 3 -39.31 -45.78 6.77
N PHE A 4 -39.34 -45.16 7.95
CA PHE A 4 -38.33 -44.15 8.37
C PHE A 4 -38.48 -43.91 9.88
N LEU A 5 -37.62 -44.57 10.67
CA LEU A 5 -37.34 -44.20 12.05
C LEU A 5 -36.42 -42.97 11.99
N ILE A 6 -36.86 -41.84 12.54
CA ILE A 6 -35.98 -40.71 12.84
C ILE A 6 -35.26 -41.06 14.14
N PHE A 7 -34.00 -41.46 14.03
CA PHE A 7 -33.10 -41.61 15.16
C PHE A 7 -32.75 -40.21 15.67
N PHE A 8 -33.28 -39.85 16.84
CA PHE A 8 -32.71 -38.77 17.66
C PHE A 8 -31.39 -39.30 18.25
N SER A 9 -30.28 -39.16 17.52
CA SER A 9 -28.96 -39.23 18.14
C SER A 9 -28.60 -37.83 18.64
N VAL A 10 -28.98 -37.56 19.89
CA VAL A 10 -28.29 -36.55 20.70
C VAL A 10 -26.86 -37.07 20.87
N ILE A 11 -25.97 -36.71 19.94
CA ILE A 11 -24.53 -36.82 20.17
C ILE A 11 -24.21 -35.65 21.09
N ILE A 12 -24.36 -35.90 22.40
CA ILE A 12 -23.57 -35.20 23.39
C ILE A 12 -22.14 -35.71 23.14
N SER A 13 -21.41 -35.00 22.29
CA SER A 13 -19.95 -35.06 22.27
C SER A 13 -19.47 -34.44 23.57
N ILE A 14 -19.45 -35.24 24.65
CA ILE A 14 -18.50 -35.04 25.74
C ILE A 14 -17.13 -35.26 25.09
N THR A 15 -16.55 -34.21 24.55
CA THR A 15 -15.11 -34.15 24.33
C THR A 15 -14.46 -34.31 25.68
N ILE A 16 -13.90 -35.49 25.93
CA ILE A 16 -13.06 -35.79 27.07
C ILE A 16 -11.88 -34.82 26.97
N PHE A 17 -11.86 -33.84 27.87
CA PHE A 17 -10.88 -32.76 27.89
C PHE A 17 -9.51 -33.35 28.21
N ALA A 18 -8.45 -32.93 27.51
CA ALA A 18 -7.09 -33.15 27.99
C ALA A 18 -6.95 -32.40 29.33
N GLN A 19 -7.08 -33.11 30.45
CA GLN A 19 -6.85 -32.57 31.78
C GLN A 19 -5.45 -32.94 32.23
N PHE A 20 -4.61 -31.92 32.40
CA PHE A 20 -3.39 -32.06 33.17
C PHE A 20 -3.75 -32.48 34.60
N LYS A 21 -2.93 -33.32 35.21
CA LYS A 21 -3.10 -33.66 36.63
C LYS A 21 -2.90 -32.40 37.46
N ALA A 22 -3.79 -32.20 38.44
CA ALA A 22 -3.72 -31.07 39.34
C ALA A 22 -2.42 -31.10 40.17
N PRO A 23 -1.75 -29.95 40.37
CA PRO A 23 -0.62 -29.83 41.29
C PRO A 23 -1.01 -30.16 42.74
N ILE A 24 0.00 -30.42 43.57
CA ILE A 24 -0.17 -30.41 45.03
C ILE A 24 -0.38 -28.95 45.48
N ILE A 25 -1.45 -28.69 46.24
CA ILE A 25 -1.80 -27.35 46.73
C ILE A 25 -1.71 -27.35 48.26
N GLU A 26 -0.90 -26.44 48.83
CA GLU A 26 -0.82 -26.22 50.28
C GLU A 26 -1.57 -24.94 50.72
N ASN A 27 -1.87 -24.83 52.01
CA ASN A 27 -2.66 -23.73 52.57
C ASN A 27 -1.97 -22.35 52.54
N ASP A 28 -0.65 -22.31 52.38
CA ASP A 28 0.13 -21.08 52.35
C ASP A 28 0.27 -20.45 50.96
N PHE A 29 -0.22 -21.12 49.91
CA PHE A 29 -0.30 -20.59 48.56
C PHE A 29 -1.33 -19.45 48.46
N VAL A 30 -1.18 -18.62 47.44
CA VAL A 30 -2.16 -17.58 47.08
C VAL A 30 -3.38 -18.27 46.48
N ASP A 31 -4.56 -17.90 46.97
CA ASP A 31 -5.82 -18.43 46.45
C ASP A 31 -6.10 -17.93 45.02
N ILE A 32 -6.84 -18.73 44.26
CA ILE A 32 -7.15 -18.47 42.86
C ILE A 32 -7.94 -17.17 42.64
N GLN A 33 -8.76 -16.74 43.62
CA GLN A 33 -9.58 -15.55 43.49
C GLN A 33 -8.71 -14.29 43.60
N THR A 34 -7.78 -14.24 44.55
CA THR A 34 -6.76 -13.19 44.63
C THR A 34 -5.92 -13.11 43.35
N ALA A 35 -5.50 -14.26 42.82
CA ALA A 35 -4.74 -14.30 41.56
C ALA A 35 -5.56 -13.80 40.36
N LYS A 36 -6.85 -14.17 40.28
CA LYS A 36 -7.79 -13.72 39.24
C LYS A 36 -7.98 -12.21 39.26
N GLU A 37 -8.15 -11.60 40.44
CA GLU A 37 -8.31 -10.16 40.57
C GLU A 37 -7.09 -9.39 40.07
N VAL A 38 -5.88 -9.88 40.41
CA VAL A 38 -4.63 -9.32 39.89
C VAL A 38 -4.56 -9.45 38.36
N ALA A 39 -4.86 -10.63 37.82
CA ALA A 39 -4.84 -10.88 36.38
C ALA A 39 -5.83 -9.97 35.63
N LEU A 40 -7.06 -9.86 36.13
CA LEU A 40 -8.12 -9.03 35.54
C LEU A 40 -7.73 -7.55 35.51
N ASN A 41 -7.21 -7.05 36.63
CA ASN A 41 -6.78 -5.65 36.73
C ASN A 41 -5.63 -5.36 35.75
N LYS A 42 -4.67 -6.27 35.62
CA LYS A 42 -3.55 -6.11 34.68
C LYS A 42 -3.98 -6.22 33.21
N VAL A 43 -4.85 -7.15 32.86
CA VAL A 43 -5.32 -7.29 31.47
C VAL A 43 -6.14 -6.08 31.04
N LYS A 44 -7.02 -5.57 31.91
CA LYS A 44 -7.79 -4.34 31.66
C LYS A 44 -6.91 -3.10 31.51
N SER A 45 -5.75 -3.05 32.15
CA SER A 45 -4.83 -1.93 31.99
C SER A 45 -4.08 -1.97 30.65
N ILE A 46 -3.92 -3.14 30.03
CA ILE A 46 -3.27 -3.29 28.72
C ILE A 46 -4.24 -2.89 27.60
N ASP A 47 -5.46 -3.43 27.61
CA ASP A 47 -6.56 -2.97 26.75
C ASP A 47 -7.90 -3.21 27.48
N PRO A 48 -8.72 -2.18 27.68
CA PRO A 48 -10.00 -2.32 28.37
C PRO A 48 -10.99 -3.24 27.64
N LYS A 49 -10.75 -3.59 26.37
CA LYS A 49 -11.62 -4.47 25.56
C LYS A 49 -11.36 -5.96 25.76
N TYR A 50 -10.28 -6.36 26.43
CA TYR A 50 -9.96 -7.77 26.60
C TYR A 50 -10.96 -8.51 27.50
N ILE A 51 -11.21 -9.77 27.14
CA ILE A 51 -11.99 -10.72 27.91
C ILE A 51 -11.03 -11.74 28.54
N LEU A 52 -10.94 -11.75 29.87
CA LEU A 52 -10.16 -12.74 30.62
C LEU A 52 -10.95 -14.05 30.77
N ASN A 53 -10.33 -15.18 30.47
CA ASN A 53 -10.86 -16.50 30.82
C ASN A 53 -10.72 -16.71 32.33
N GLU A 54 -11.83 -16.96 33.01
CA GLU A 54 -11.85 -17.10 34.47
C GLU A 54 -11.25 -18.42 34.98
N ASN A 55 -11.06 -19.40 34.10
CA ASN A 55 -10.52 -20.72 34.44
C ASN A 55 -9.04 -20.80 34.01
N PRO A 56 -8.08 -20.65 34.94
CA PRO A 56 -6.66 -20.75 34.60
C PRO A 56 -6.22 -22.20 34.42
N LEU A 57 -5.12 -22.38 33.68
CA LEU A 57 -4.30 -23.57 33.79
C LEU A 57 -3.48 -23.51 35.08
N LEU A 58 -3.52 -24.59 35.85
CA LEU A 58 -2.70 -24.76 37.04
C LEU A 58 -1.32 -25.28 36.63
N LEU A 59 -0.27 -24.57 37.03
CA LEU A 59 1.10 -24.89 36.64
C LEU A 59 1.90 -25.35 37.85
N SER A 60 2.51 -26.53 37.76
CA SER A 60 3.43 -27.06 38.77
C SER A 60 4.84 -26.51 38.60
N TYR A 61 5.61 -26.45 39.69
CA TYR A 61 7.07 -26.36 39.60
C TYR A 61 7.68 -27.77 39.60
N LEU A 62 8.99 -27.89 39.38
CA LEU A 62 9.70 -29.18 39.31
C LEU A 62 9.70 -29.98 40.63
N ASP A 63 9.06 -29.44 41.67
CA ASP A 63 8.80 -30.05 42.97
C ASP A 63 7.36 -30.59 43.12
N ASP A 64 6.60 -30.65 42.02
CA ASP A 64 5.20 -31.11 41.92
C ASP A 64 4.14 -30.22 42.61
N HIS A 65 4.57 -29.19 43.36
CA HIS A 65 3.65 -28.26 44.01
C HIS A 65 3.21 -27.17 43.04
N LEU A 66 2.06 -26.58 43.33
CA LEU A 66 1.55 -25.43 42.59
C LEU A 66 2.63 -24.35 42.51
N TYR A 67 2.69 -23.63 41.40
CA TYR A 67 3.68 -22.57 41.19
C TYR A 67 3.02 -21.31 40.69
N ALA A 68 2.08 -21.48 39.76
CA ALA A 68 1.39 -20.36 39.15
C ALA A 68 0.02 -20.74 38.56
N TYR A 69 -0.78 -19.70 38.31
CA TYR A 69 -2.04 -19.73 37.58
C TYR A 69 -1.82 -19.04 36.23
N MET A 70 -2.09 -19.73 35.12
CA MET A 70 -2.04 -19.14 33.78
C MET A 70 -3.44 -18.87 33.26
N PHE A 71 -3.81 -17.60 33.15
CA PHE A 71 -5.06 -17.15 32.57
C PHE A 71 -4.84 -16.77 31.10
N PHE A 72 -5.77 -17.14 30.24
CA PHE A 72 -5.83 -16.66 28.85
C PHE A 72 -6.74 -15.43 28.76
N PHE A 73 -6.46 -14.54 27.81
CA PHE A 73 -7.32 -13.42 27.47
C PHE A 73 -7.40 -13.22 25.96
N SER A 74 -8.47 -12.60 25.47
CA SER A 74 -8.72 -12.45 24.03
C SER A 74 -9.56 -11.21 23.71
N TYR A 75 -9.56 -10.82 22.43
CA TYR A 75 -10.31 -9.66 21.93
C TYR A 75 -11.76 -9.96 21.52
N ASP A 76 -12.06 -11.19 21.12
CA ASP A 76 -13.37 -11.53 20.52
C ASP A 76 -14.25 -12.42 21.40
N LYS A 77 -13.70 -13.54 21.90
CA LYS A 77 -14.45 -14.58 22.62
C LYS A 77 -13.57 -15.25 23.67
N ILE A 78 -14.14 -15.70 24.78
CA ILE A 78 -13.40 -16.51 25.77
C ILE A 78 -12.77 -17.71 25.06
N VAL A 79 -11.47 -17.91 25.25
CA VAL A 79 -10.75 -19.06 24.70
C VAL A 79 -10.12 -19.86 25.85
N ASP A 80 -10.32 -21.17 25.86
CA ASP A 80 -9.63 -22.12 26.72
C ASP A 80 -8.47 -22.81 25.99
N PHE A 81 -7.65 -23.55 26.73
CA PHE A 81 -6.49 -24.24 26.19
C PHE A 81 -6.81 -25.14 24.98
N ASN A 82 -7.87 -25.95 25.08
CA ASN A 82 -8.22 -26.91 24.03
C ASN A 82 -8.73 -26.19 22.77
N SER A 83 -9.50 -25.12 22.95
CA SER A 83 -9.98 -24.27 21.87
C SER A 83 -8.82 -23.59 21.13
N LEU A 84 -7.80 -23.11 21.87
CA LEU A 84 -6.59 -22.54 21.27
C LEU A 84 -5.81 -23.57 20.46
N VAL A 85 -5.57 -24.74 21.03
CA VAL A 85 -4.90 -25.85 20.33
C VAL A 85 -5.65 -26.20 19.05
N ASN A 86 -6.97 -26.37 19.11
CA ASN A 86 -7.77 -26.71 17.94
C ASN A 86 -7.73 -25.63 16.85
N GLU A 87 -7.79 -24.34 17.22
CA GLU A 87 -7.70 -23.22 16.28
C GLU A 87 -6.33 -23.19 15.58
N ILE A 88 -5.26 -23.37 16.34
CA ILE A 88 -3.89 -23.43 15.81
C ILE A 88 -3.73 -24.61 14.85
N GLU A 89 -4.27 -25.78 15.18
CA GLU A 89 -4.21 -26.95 14.30
C GLU A 89 -4.97 -26.73 12.98
N ILE A 90 -6.14 -26.09 13.03
CA ILE A 90 -6.87 -25.69 11.81
C ILE A 90 -6.03 -24.72 10.97
N MET A 91 -5.32 -23.77 11.59
CA MET A 91 -4.45 -22.85 10.88
C MET A 91 -3.24 -23.55 10.25
N LYS A 92 -2.64 -24.54 10.93
CA LYS A 92 -1.57 -25.36 10.36
C LYS A 92 -2.04 -26.15 9.15
N ASP A 93 -3.22 -26.78 9.24
CA ASP A 93 -3.79 -27.56 8.14
C ASP A 93 -4.05 -26.68 6.89
N ASN A 94 -4.22 -25.36 7.09
CA ASN A 94 -4.36 -24.36 6.03
C ASN A 94 -3.03 -23.76 5.55
N GLY A 95 -1.88 -24.29 5.99
CA GLY A 95 -0.55 -23.85 5.54
C GLY A 95 -0.11 -22.47 6.04
N GLN A 96 -0.63 -22.01 7.19
CA GLN A 96 -0.21 -20.76 7.82
C GLN A 96 1.20 -20.88 8.43
N ASP A 97 1.92 -19.75 8.54
CA ASP A 97 3.26 -19.70 9.13
C ASP A 97 3.26 -19.49 10.66
N GLY A 98 4.45 -19.54 11.28
CA GLY A 98 4.63 -19.45 12.73
C GLY A 98 4.16 -18.15 13.37
N GLU A 99 4.12 -17.03 12.65
CA GLU A 99 3.65 -15.75 13.18
C GLU A 99 2.11 -15.76 13.31
N TYR A 100 1.41 -16.25 12.29
CA TYR A 100 -0.05 -16.42 12.36
C TYR A 100 -0.46 -17.42 13.45
N LEU A 101 0.35 -18.48 13.65
CA LEU A 101 0.11 -19.49 14.68
C LEU A 101 0.29 -18.97 16.11
N SER A 102 1.03 -17.88 16.33
CA SER A 102 1.17 -17.31 17.68
C SER A 102 -0.07 -16.59 18.16
N LEU A 103 -1.02 -16.28 17.27
CA LEU A 103 -2.28 -15.59 17.57
C LEU A 103 -2.07 -14.26 18.32
N LYS A 104 -0.91 -13.60 18.15
CA LYS A 104 -0.50 -12.43 18.94
C LYS A 104 -1.48 -11.25 18.92
N ASP A 105 -2.25 -11.12 17.84
CA ASP A 105 -3.25 -10.05 17.68
C ASP A 105 -4.67 -10.45 18.16
N LYS A 106 -4.85 -11.70 18.61
CA LYS A 106 -6.17 -12.26 18.98
C LYS A 106 -6.25 -12.71 20.42
N VAL A 107 -5.15 -13.27 20.93
CA VAL A 107 -5.09 -13.96 22.22
C VAL A 107 -3.79 -13.58 22.94
N GLY A 108 -3.84 -13.53 24.26
CA GLY A 108 -2.65 -13.49 25.11
C GLY A 108 -2.80 -14.36 26.35
N TYR A 109 -1.77 -14.39 27.19
CA TYR A 109 -1.79 -15.07 28.47
C TYR A 109 -1.12 -14.24 29.56
N ILE A 110 -1.52 -14.49 30.81
CA ILE A 110 -0.92 -13.93 32.02
C ILE A 110 -0.75 -15.03 33.06
N ILE A 111 0.46 -15.13 33.61
CA ILE A 111 0.85 -16.08 34.65
C ILE A 111 1.04 -15.34 35.96
N ILE A 112 0.17 -15.63 36.94
CA ILE A 112 0.22 -15.08 38.29
C ILE A 112 0.83 -16.13 39.22
N SER A 113 1.79 -15.74 40.05
CA SER A 113 2.39 -16.70 40.98
C SER A 113 1.35 -17.18 42.00
N ALA A 114 1.42 -18.45 42.34
CA ALA A 114 0.72 -19.00 43.50
C ALA A 114 1.60 -18.97 44.76
N ARG A 115 2.90 -18.72 44.62
CA ARG A 115 3.90 -18.72 45.69
C ARG A 115 4.16 -17.31 46.21
N LYS A 116 4.03 -17.11 47.51
CA LYS A 116 4.12 -15.79 48.16
C LYS A 116 5.54 -15.24 48.17
N GLU A 117 6.55 -16.09 48.03
CA GLU A 117 7.96 -15.75 47.94
C GLU A 117 8.37 -15.20 46.57
N ASN A 118 7.55 -15.41 45.53
CA ASN A 118 7.84 -15.00 44.16
C ASN A 118 7.25 -13.62 43.82
N ASN A 119 7.60 -13.07 42.65
CA ASN A 119 6.91 -11.89 42.12
C ASN A 119 5.43 -12.20 41.87
N VAL A 120 4.57 -11.18 41.99
CA VAL A 120 3.12 -11.30 41.81
C VAL A 120 2.77 -11.76 40.39
N ILE A 121 3.14 -10.96 39.40
CA ILE A 121 3.00 -11.30 37.98
C ILE A 121 4.32 -11.93 37.55
N LEU A 122 4.27 -13.21 37.15
CA LEU A 122 5.45 -13.93 36.68
C LEU A 122 5.69 -13.70 35.20
N GLU A 123 4.62 -13.62 34.40
CA GLU A 123 4.70 -13.44 32.95
C GLU A 123 3.37 -12.88 32.43
N TYR A 124 3.41 -12.05 31.41
CA TYR A 124 2.26 -11.83 30.53
C TYR A 124 2.74 -11.49 29.13
N SER A 125 1.97 -11.91 28.13
CA SER A 125 2.38 -11.80 26.73
C SER A 125 1.17 -11.67 25.80
N LYS A 126 1.40 -11.00 24.67
CA LYS A 126 0.54 -11.12 23.48
C LYS A 126 0.97 -12.35 22.69
N GLY A 127 -0.01 -13.16 22.32
CA GLY A 127 0.16 -14.45 21.68
C GLY A 127 0.12 -15.60 22.68
N VAL A 128 0.30 -16.82 22.18
CA VAL A 128 0.31 -18.04 23.01
C VAL A 128 1.72 -18.62 23.14
N PRO A 129 2.04 -19.31 24.26
CA PRO A 129 3.33 -19.95 24.43
C PRO A 129 3.66 -20.96 23.33
N TYR A 130 4.94 -21.12 23.01
CA TYR A 130 5.44 -22.02 21.97
C TYR A 130 4.97 -23.48 22.09
N PHE A 131 4.81 -23.99 23.32
CA PHE A 131 4.32 -25.36 23.52
C PHE A 131 2.86 -25.53 23.07
N ILE A 132 2.03 -24.48 23.14
CA ILE A 132 0.65 -24.50 22.65
C ILE A 132 0.65 -24.54 21.14
N THR A 133 1.49 -23.72 20.49
CA THR A 133 1.61 -23.71 19.03
C THR A 133 2.09 -25.04 18.47
N ASN A 134 2.74 -25.89 19.27
CA ASN A 134 3.26 -27.20 18.86
C ASN A 134 2.60 -28.40 19.58
N TRP A 135 1.48 -28.18 20.28
CA TRP A 135 0.94 -29.16 21.22
C TRP A 135 0.68 -30.54 20.63
N LYS A 136 0.04 -30.64 19.45
CA LYS A 136 -0.25 -31.94 18.81
C LYS A 136 1.03 -32.67 18.39
N SER A 137 2.01 -31.94 17.85
CA SER A 137 3.32 -32.50 17.48
C SER A 137 4.06 -33.01 18.70
N LEU A 138 4.08 -32.25 19.79
CA LEU A 138 4.68 -32.63 21.07
C LEU A 138 3.97 -33.86 21.66
N LYS A 139 2.63 -33.87 21.65
CA LYS A 139 1.80 -35.00 22.09
C LYS A 139 2.14 -36.29 21.35
N ASN A 140 2.29 -36.22 20.03
CA ASN A 140 2.65 -37.37 19.21
C ASN A 140 4.10 -37.81 19.42
N TYR A 141 5.04 -36.85 19.48
CA TYR A 141 6.47 -37.14 19.61
C TYR A 141 6.80 -37.83 20.94
N PHE A 142 6.22 -37.34 22.04
CA PHE A 142 6.47 -37.85 23.39
C PHE A 142 5.44 -38.88 23.86
N ASN A 143 4.42 -39.17 23.05
CA ASN A 143 3.30 -40.06 23.38
C ASN A 143 2.63 -39.67 24.73
N PHE A 144 2.19 -38.41 24.85
CA PHE A 144 1.63 -37.89 26.09
C PHE A 144 0.39 -38.70 26.53
N GLU A 145 0.50 -39.36 27.69
CA GLU A 145 -0.61 -39.97 28.41
C GLU A 145 -1.48 -38.89 29.08
N GLU A 146 -2.81 -39.07 29.07
CA GLU A 146 -3.70 -38.17 29.81
C GLU A 146 -3.43 -38.22 31.33
N GLY A 147 -3.56 -37.08 32.01
CA GLY A 147 -3.37 -37.01 33.47
C GLY A 147 -1.92 -36.90 33.95
N LYS A 148 -0.99 -36.39 33.13
CA LYS A 148 0.36 -35.98 33.58
C LYS A 148 0.43 -34.47 33.86
N ILE A 149 1.45 -34.06 34.62
CA ILE A 149 1.60 -32.69 35.14
C ILE A 149 2.29 -31.80 34.09
N LEU A 150 1.76 -30.60 33.87
CA LEU A 150 2.44 -29.53 33.12
C LEU A 150 3.24 -28.68 34.09
N TYR A 151 4.54 -28.61 33.85
CA TYR A 151 5.44 -27.84 34.67
C TYR A 151 5.76 -26.51 34.01
N TYR A 152 5.85 -25.46 34.80
CA TYR A 152 6.30 -24.13 34.39
C TYR A 152 7.39 -23.69 35.35
N THR A 153 8.57 -23.35 34.82
CA THR A 153 9.70 -22.94 35.65
C THR A 153 10.08 -21.48 35.47
N GLY A 154 9.32 -20.74 34.67
CA GLY A 154 9.60 -19.35 34.32
C GLY A 154 9.32 -19.10 32.84
N PHE A 155 9.35 -17.81 32.47
CA PHE A 155 8.91 -17.26 31.19
C PHE A 155 9.03 -18.24 30.03
N GLY A 156 7.94 -18.53 29.31
CA GLY A 156 7.95 -19.34 28.09
C GLY A 156 8.46 -20.80 28.20
N ARG A 157 8.91 -21.27 29.39
CA ARG A 157 9.55 -22.57 29.57
C ARG A 157 8.65 -23.54 30.30
N PHE A 158 8.21 -24.55 29.56
CA PHE A 158 7.27 -25.55 30.03
C PHE A 158 7.89 -26.94 29.92
N PHE A 159 7.58 -27.82 30.87
CA PHE A 159 8.06 -29.20 30.86
C PHE A 159 6.90 -30.17 30.97
N TYR A 160 7.15 -31.36 30.45
CA TYR A 160 6.24 -32.47 30.53
C TYR A 160 6.96 -33.69 31.12
N GLU A 161 6.32 -34.38 32.07
CA GLU A 161 6.85 -35.61 32.64
C GLU A 161 6.45 -36.84 31.82
N TYR A 162 7.44 -37.61 31.35
CA TYR A 162 7.25 -38.90 30.69
C TYR A 162 8.24 -39.93 31.24
N LYS A 163 7.73 -41.07 31.72
CA LYS A 163 8.53 -42.15 32.34
C LYS A 163 9.55 -41.62 33.37
N ASP A 164 9.05 -40.84 34.33
CA ASP A 164 9.84 -40.24 35.43
C ASP A 164 10.99 -39.32 34.96
N THR A 165 10.90 -38.83 33.73
CA THR A 165 11.85 -37.88 33.13
C THR A 165 11.11 -36.61 32.73
N LEU A 166 11.61 -35.45 33.13
CA LEU A 166 11.06 -34.16 32.71
C LEU A 166 11.65 -33.75 31.37
N PHE A 167 10.80 -33.48 30.38
CA PHE A 167 11.19 -33.02 29.05
C PHE A 167 10.86 -31.54 28.89
N ASP A 168 11.87 -30.74 28.60
CA ASP A 168 11.71 -29.33 28.24
C ASP A 168 11.05 -29.22 26.86
N LEU A 169 9.87 -28.61 26.80
CA LEU A 169 9.05 -28.49 25.59
C LEU A 169 9.59 -27.47 24.58
N ALA A 170 10.57 -26.63 24.99
CA ALA A 170 11.24 -25.69 24.11
C ALA A 170 12.59 -26.25 23.58
N THR A 171 13.37 -26.91 24.45
CA THR A 171 14.74 -27.34 24.11
C THR A 171 14.90 -28.83 23.85
N TYR A 172 13.87 -29.64 24.09
CA TYR A 172 13.92 -31.12 24.02
C TYR A 172 14.96 -31.76 24.95
N LYS A 173 15.47 -31.01 25.93
CA LYS A 173 16.40 -31.51 26.96
C LYS A 173 15.65 -32.14 28.13
N THR A 174 16.34 -33.04 28.84
CA THR A 174 15.78 -33.73 30.01
C THR A 174 16.30 -33.15 31.32
N TYR A 175 15.43 -33.07 32.33
CA TYR A 175 15.74 -32.53 33.64
C TYR A 175 15.30 -33.49 34.76
N LYS A 176 15.92 -33.32 35.94
CA LYS A 176 15.52 -34.03 37.16
C LYS A 176 14.58 -33.17 37.99
N LYS A 177 13.64 -33.81 38.68
CA LYS A 177 12.83 -33.16 39.71
C LYS A 177 13.73 -32.68 40.85
N ILE A 178 13.27 -31.66 41.55
CA ILE A 178 13.94 -31.10 42.72
C ILE A 178 12.99 -31.12 43.91
N ASP A 179 13.55 -31.12 45.11
CA ASP A 179 12.74 -31.05 46.33
C ASP A 179 12.15 -29.65 46.51
N TYR A 180 10.93 -29.60 47.07
CA TYR A 180 10.33 -28.35 47.46
C TYR A 180 11.09 -27.76 48.66
N ILE A 181 11.70 -26.60 48.47
CA ILE A 181 12.34 -25.84 49.56
C ILE A 181 11.44 -24.66 49.89
N LYS A 182 10.78 -24.74 51.05
CA LYS A 182 9.92 -23.68 51.55
C LYS A 182 10.73 -22.45 51.96
N ASN A 183 10.43 -21.30 51.34
CA ASN A 183 10.99 -20.01 51.75
C ASN A 183 9.93 -19.22 52.49
N GLU A 184 10.12 -18.99 53.79
CA GLU A 184 9.15 -18.27 54.63
C GLU A 184 9.08 -16.76 54.33
N ARG A 185 10.02 -16.24 53.53
CA ARG A 185 10.07 -14.82 53.20
C ARG A 185 9.06 -14.48 52.10
N ILE A 186 7.98 -13.81 52.49
CA ILE A 186 7.01 -13.24 51.54
C ILE A 186 7.68 -12.13 50.71
N ASN A 187 7.42 -12.15 49.40
CA ASN A 187 7.84 -11.10 48.49
C ASN A 187 7.13 -9.79 48.89
N PRO A 188 7.86 -8.67 49.03
CA PRO A 188 7.26 -7.38 49.40
C PRO A 188 6.12 -6.92 48.47
N LYS A 189 6.07 -7.41 47.22
CA LYS A 189 4.96 -7.15 46.30
C LYS A 189 3.70 -7.92 46.68
N TRP A 190 3.81 -9.20 47.05
CA TRP A 190 2.67 -9.96 47.60
C TRP A 190 2.17 -9.36 48.90
N GLU A 191 3.06 -8.88 49.78
CA GLU A 191 2.62 -8.14 50.97
C GLU A 191 1.76 -6.92 50.61
N LYS A 192 2.14 -6.18 49.56
CA LYS A 192 1.35 -5.04 49.09
C LYS A 192 0.01 -5.47 48.53
N VAL A 193 -0.06 -6.58 47.76
CA VAL A 193 -1.32 -7.11 47.22
C VAL A 193 -2.26 -7.48 48.36
N LEU A 194 -1.78 -8.28 49.31
CA LEU A 194 -2.55 -8.74 50.46
C LEU A 194 -2.99 -7.59 51.39
N LYS A 195 -2.27 -6.46 51.39
CA LYS A 195 -2.62 -5.23 52.13
C LYS A 195 -3.46 -4.23 51.30
N GLY A 196 -3.84 -4.56 50.07
CA GLY A 196 -4.58 -3.65 49.16
C GLY A 196 -3.81 -2.41 48.70
N LYS A 197 -2.47 -2.44 48.80
CA LYS A 197 -1.56 -1.31 48.47
C LYS A 197 -0.78 -1.52 47.16
N TYR A 198 -1.01 -2.64 46.47
CA TYR A 198 -0.34 -2.92 45.20
C TYR A 198 -0.96 -2.08 44.07
N LYS A 199 -0.12 -1.35 43.33
CA LYS A 199 -0.56 -0.51 42.22
C LYS A 199 -0.23 -1.21 40.90
N ILE A 200 -1.26 -1.59 40.18
CA ILE A 200 -1.21 -1.96 38.75
C ILE A 200 -1.37 -0.65 37.97
N SER A 201 -0.48 -0.39 37.01
CA SER A 201 -0.52 0.84 36.21
C SER A 201 -1.86 1.00 35.51
N ASN A 202 -2.50 2.17 35.60
CA ASN A 202 -3.61 2.58 34.72
C ASN A 202 -3.23 3.81 33.87
N ILE A 203 -1.95 4.25 33.93
CA ILE A 203 -1.48 5.53 33.38
C ILE A 203 -0.55 5.25 32.18
N LYS A 204 -0.64 6.10 31.15
CA LYS A 204 0.20 6.08 29.91
C LYS A 204 1.69 6.29 30.20
N SER A 205 2.35 5.30 30.78
CA SER A 205 3.81 5.18 30.71
C SER A 205 4.18 3.84 30.07
N THR A 206 3.39 3.49 29.07
CA THR A 206 3.63 2.38 28.16
C THR A 206 3.91 2.96 26.78
N ALA A 207 5.03 2.57 26.18
CA ALA A 207 5.31 2.83 24.76
C ALA A 207 5.53 1.51 24.03
N TYR A 208 5.21 1.50 22.74
CA TYR A 208 5.29 0.32 21.88
C TYR A 208 5.70 0.75 20.47
N ILE A 209 6.62 0.00 19.88
CA ILE A 209 7.08 0.18 18.50
C ILE A 209 6.37 -0.87 17.63
N PRO A 210 5.43 -0.47 16.76
CA PRO A 210 4.81 -1.40 15.84
C PRO A 210 5.77 -1.78 14.70
N ASN A 211 5.50 -2.92 14.06
CA ASN A 211 6.15 -3.37 12.82
C ASN A 211 7.67 -3.64 12.92
N VAL A 212 8.18 -3.93 14.11
CA VAL A 212 9.49 -4.59 14.23
C VAL A 212 9.32 -6.04 13.72
N PRO A 213 10.13 -6.52 12.77
CA PRO A 213 9.95 -7.85 12.21
C PRO A 213 10.44 -8.93 13.17
N PHE A 214 9.72 -10.05 13.25
CA PHE A 214 10.18 -11.22 13.96
C PHE A 214 11.12 -12.08 13.11
N VAL A 215 12.20 -12.54 13.75
CA VAL A 215 13.14 -13.49 13.16
C VAL A 215 13.45 -14.55 14.19
N LEU A 216 13.29 -15.83 13.84
CA LEU A 216 13.65 -16.91 14.77
C LEU A 216 15.17 -17.14 14.81
N TRP A 217 15.61 -17.69 15.94
CA TRP A 217 16.98 -18.12 16.14
C TRP A 217 17.43 -19.08 15.02
N SER A 218 18.51 -18.72 14.34
CA SER A 218 19.24 -19.62 13.44
C SER A 218 20.76 -19.58 13.65
N TYR A 219 21.33 -18.41 13.97
CA TYR A 219 22.78 -18.23 14.15
C TYR A 219 23.20 -17.87 15.58
N GLY A 220 22.28 -17.79 16.54
CA GLY A 220 22.52 -17.28 17.90
C GLY A 220 21.57 -16.14 18.26
N CYS A 221 21.28 -15.93 19.55
CA CYS A 221 20.31 -14.91 19.99
C CYS A 221 20.72 -13.48 19.61
N SER A 222 22.02 -13.14 19.70
CA SER A 222 22.53 -11.80 19.39
C SER A 222 22.43 -11.42 17.92
N PRO A 223 22.92 -12.22 16.94
CA PRO A 223 22.72 -11.91 15.53
C PRO A 223 21.25 -11.92 15.12
N THR A 224 20.41 -12.74 15.76
CA THR A 224 18.96 -12.75 15.55
C THR A 224 18.31 -11.43 15.97
N SER A 225 18.56 -11.00 17.21
CA SER A 225 18.02 -9.74 17.75
C SER A 225 18.49 -8.54 16.92
N SER A 226 19.76 -8.55 16.55
CA SER A 226 20.35 -7.52 15.69
C SER A 226 19.69 -7.48 14.31
N SER A 227 19.37 -8.65 13.76
CA SER A 227 18.69 -8.74 12.47
C SER A 227 17.30 -8.10 12.51
N MET A 228 16.51 -8.34 13.57
CA MET A 228 15.19 -7.70 13.70
C MET A 228 15.30 -6.17 13.70
N ILE A 229 16.32 -5.62 14.36
CA ILE A 229 16.58 -4.16 14.42
C ILE A 229 16.96 -3.61 13.04
N PHE A 230 17.89 -4.25 12.33
CA PHE A 230 18.29 -3.76 11.00
C PHE A 230 17.20 -3.97 9.95
N SER A 231 16.48 -5.08 10.00
CA SER A 231 15.28 -5.30 9.16
C SER A 231 14.17 -4.28 9.46
N TYR A 232 14.03 -3.82 10.71
CA TYR A 232 13.15 -2.71 11.04
C TYR A 232 13.57 -1.41 10.36
N TYR A 233 14.86 -1.08 10.37
CA TYR A 233 15.37 0.12 9.68
C TYR A 233 15.30 0.02 8.16
N ASP A 234 15.45 -1.19 7.61
CA ASP A 234 15.28 -1.48 6.17
C ASP A 234 13.93 -0.95 5.66
N ASN A 235 12.85 -1.31 6.39
CA ASN A 235 11.48 -0.86 6.14
C ASN A 235 11.24 0.64 6.45
N LYS A 236 12.25 1.36 6.91
CA LYS A 236 12.23 2.81 7.24
C LYS A 236 13.21 3.62 6.40
N GLY A 237 13.64 3.07 5.26
CA GLY A 237 14.42 3.78 4.25
C GLY A 237 15.90 3.45 4.20
N TYR A 238 16.32 2.40 4.89
CA TYR A 238 17.69 1.88 4.88
C TYR A 238 17.81 0.56 4.09
N GLY A 239 16.99 0.41 3.03
CA GLY A 239 16.65 -0.79 2.25
C GLY A 239 17.76 -1.68 1.64
N ASP A 240 18.94 -1.71 2.23
CA ASP A 240 20.13 -2.50 1.84
C ASP A 240 20.59 -3.43 2.98
N PHE A 241 19.87 -3.54 4.10
CA PHE A 241 20.26 -4.43 5.19
C PHE A 241 19.89 -5.89 4.96
N VAL A 242 18.72 -6.16 4.34
CA VAL A 242 18.24 -7.52 4.03
C VAL A 242 18.29 -7.75 2.51
N ASP A 243 19.30 -8.47 2.04
CA ASP A 243 19.45 -8.74 0.60
C ASP A 243 18.50 -9.85 0.11
N TYR A 244 18.36 -10.90 0.92
CA TYR A 244 17.57 -12.10 0.59
C TYR A 244 17.22 -12.89 1.85
N TYR A 245 16.21 -13.75 1.72
CA TYR A 245 15.85 -14.75 2.71
C TYR A 245 16.26 -16.14 2.24
N PHE A 246 16.65 -17.00 3.17
CA PHE A 246 17.04 -18.37 2.85
C PHE A 246 16.56 -19.37 3.91
N THR A 247 16.60 -20.65 3.56
CA THR A 247 16.33 -21.75 4.48
C THR A 247 17.65 -22.35 4.95
N ARG A 248 17.78 -22.62 6.24
CA ARG A 248 18.99 -23.20 6.84
C ARG A 248 18.65 -24.27 7.86
N TYR A 249 19.45 -25.34 7.89
CA TYR A 249 19.46 -26.27 9.02
C TYR A 249 20.25 -25.68 10.19
N ASP A 250 19.58 -25.49 11.34
CA ASP A 250 20.19 -25.02 12.57
C ASP A 250 20.73 -26.21 13.39
N ASN A 251 22.04 -26.21 13.62
CA ASN A 251 22.74 -27.28 14.33
C ASN A 251 22.49 -27.28 15.84
N VAL A 252 22.04 -26.16 16.43
CA VAL A 252 21.73 -26.06 17.86
C VAL A 252 20.34 -26.65 18.12
N THR A 253 19.33 -26.21 17.37
CA THR A 253 17.95 -26.69 17.54
C THR A 253 17.62 -27.95 16.74
N LYS A 254 18.56 -28.47 15.93
CA LYS A 254 18.39 -29.66 15.07
C LYS A 254 17.15 -29.60 14.17
N SER A 255 16.87 -28.42 13.62
CA SER A 255 15.68 -28.17 12.82
C SER A 255 15.96 -27.22 11.64
N TYR A 256 15.17 -27.32 10.57
CA TYR A 256 15.20 -26.33 9.50
C TYR A 256 14.51 -25.04 9.95
N LYS A 257 15.19 -23.91 9.72
CA LYS A 257 14.67 -22.56 9.88
C LYS A 257 14.41 -22.00 8.49
N TYR A 258 13.17 -21.60 8.27
CA TYR A 258 12.70 -20.97 7.02
C TYR A 258 12.74 -19.45 7.18
N ASN A 259 12.83 -18.73 6.06
CA ASN A 259 12.82 -17.25 6.03
C ASN A 259 13.88 -16.60 6.92
N VAL A 260 15.10 -17.13 6.91
CA VAL A 260 16.26 -16.57 7.61
C VAL A 260 16.79 -15.39 6.79
N PRO A 261 16.80 -14.15 7.31
CA PRO A 261 17.34 -13.00 6.57
C PRO A 261 18.86 -13.05 6.44
N SER A 262 19.39 -12.61 5.29
CA SER A 262 20.85 -12.54 5.03
C SER A 262 21.59 -11.74 6.11
N THR A 263 20.96 -10.69 6.63
CA THR A 263 21.44 -9.85 7.73
C THR A 263 21.87 -10.66 8.95
N GLN A 264 21.08 -11.66 9.37
CA GLN A 264 21.38 -12.48 10.54
C GLN A 264 22.69 -13.26 10.35
N ARG A 265 22.96 -13.78 9.15
CA ARG A 265 24.20 -14.48 8.82
C ARG A 265 25.40 -13.53 8.81
N GLN A 266 25.27 -12.36 8.19
CA GLN A 266 26.34 -11.37 8.14
C GLN A 266 26.74 -10.89 9.55
N LEU A 267 25.74 -10.60 10.39
CA LEU A 267 25.94 -10.23 11.78
C LEU A 267 26.56 -11.36 12.60
N ALA A 268 26.18 -12.62 12.35
CA ALA A 268 26.79 -13.76 13.03
C ALA A 268 28.28 -13.91 12.76
N ILE A 269 28.71 -13.67 11.51
CA ILE A 269 30.12 -13.65 11.11
C ILE A 269 30.86 -12.53 11.83
N LEU A 270 30.32 -11.32 11.81
CA LEU A 270 30.93 -10.16 12.48
C LEU A 270 30.98 -10.32 14.00
N MET A 271 30.04 -11.07 14.57
CA MET A 271 29.96 -11.33 16.02
C MET A 271 30.78 -12.53 16.48
N ASN A 272 31.43 -13.27 15.56
CA ASN A 272 32.12 -14.54 15.83
C ASN A 272 31.23 -15.53 16.61
N THR A 273 29.97 -15.69 16.17
CA THR A 273 29.01 -16.54 16.90
C THR A 273 29.20 -18.01 16.56
N ASP A 274 29.38 -18.86 17.59
CA ASP A 274 29.51 -20.30 17.41
C ASP A 274 28.17 -20.95 17.07
N SER A 275 27.88 -21.16 15.80
CA SER A 275 26.63 -21.82 15.37
C SER A 275 26.69 -23.36 15.34
N MET A 276 27.78 -23.98 15.80
CA MET A 276 27.94 -25.44 15.79
C MET A 276 27.49 -26.10 17.08
N TYR A 277 27.73 -25.48 18.24
CA TYR A 277 27.49 -26.11 19.54
C TYR A 277 26.51 -25.34 20.42
N GLU A 278 26.67 -24.02 20.57
CA GLU A 278 25.95 -23.27 21.62
C GLU A 278 25.18 -22.03 21.13
N GLY A 279 25.55 -21.45 19.97
CA GLY A 279 24.99 -20.19 19.47
C GLY A 279 25.43 -18.96 20.29
N GLY A 280 26.47 -19.10 21.10
CA GLY A 280 26.95 -18.08 22.03
C GLY A 280 27.66 -16.92 21.34
N THR A 281 27.34 -15.70 21.76
CA THR A 281 27.98 -14.46 21.29
C THR A 281 28.55 -13.70 22.47
N SER A 282 29.82 -13.29 22.39
CA SER A 282 30.38 -12.34 23.37
C SER A 282 29.67 -11.00 23.28
N VAL A 283 29.21 -10.46 24.42
CA VAL A 283 28.59 -9.13 24.51
C VAL A 283 29.47 -8.00 23.97
N TYR A 284 30.80 -8.19 23.98
CA TYR A 284 31.74 -7.22 23.44
C TYR A 284 31.79 -7.22 21.91
N ASN A 285 31.32 -8.28 21.24
CA ASN A 285 31.30 -8.37 19.78
C ASN A 285 30.06 -7.72 19.15
N ILE A 286 28.99 -7.49 19.93
CA ILE A 286 27.71 -6.98 19.41
C ILE A 286 27.87 -5.56 18.85
N LYS A 287 28.42 -4.63 19.63
CA LYS A 287 28.61 -3.23 19.21
C LYS A 287 29.55 -3.10 17.99
N PRO A 288 30.77 -3.69 17.99
CA PRO A 288 31.64 -3.65 16.82
C PRO A 288 30.95 -4.24 15.59
N ALA A 289 30.22 -5.35 15.74
CA ALA A 289 29.50 -5.96 14.62
C ALA A 289 28.40 -5.06 14.07
N HIS A 290 27.57 -4.44 14.91
CA HIS A 290 26.58 -3.44 14.46
C HIS A 290 27.25 -2.29 13.69
N SER A 291 28.42 -1.83 14.15
CA SER A 291 29.11 -0.68 13.54
C SER A 291 29.67 -1.06 12.18
N THR A 292 30.35 -2.20 12.11
CA THR A 292 30.90 -2.70 10.85
C THR A 292 29.78 -3.04 9.88
N PHE A 293 28.72 -3.70 10.34
CA PHE A 293 27.56 -4.01 9.52
C PHE A 293 26.95 -2.73 8.93
N ALA A 294 26.53 -1.79 9.76
CA ALA A 294 25.81 -0.61 9.29
C ALA A 294 26.66 0.42 8.53
N ASN A 295 27.92 0.61 8.95
CA ASN A 295 28.76 1.72 8.48
C ASN A 295 29.86 1.30 7.49
N ILE A 296 30.34 0.04 7.56
CA ILE A 296 31.43 -0.46 6.71
C ILE A 296 30.88 -1.34 5.58
N ASN A 297 30.09 -2.36 5.93
CA ASN A 297 29.53 -3.29 4.96
C ASN A 297 28.39 -2.65 4.17
N HIS A 298 27.64 -1.74 4.81
CA HIS A 298 26.47 -1.08 4.25
C HIS A 298 26.69 0.44 4.06
N PRO A 299 25.95 1.09 3.16
CA PRO A 299 26.16 2.48 2.74
C PRO A 299 25.62 3.54 3.73
N TYR A 300 25.40 3.19 5.00
CA TYR A 300 24.71 4.05 5.96
C TYR A 300 25.61 4.66 7.02
N SER A 301 25.05 5.64 7.74
CA SER A 301 25.69 6.26 8.90
C SER A 301 24.83 6.01 10.13
N PHE A 302 25.31 5.16 11.02
CA PHE A 302 24.72 4.83 12.30
C PHE A 302 25.68 5.21 13.42
N THR A 303 25.13 5.88 14.43
CA THR A 303 25.84 6.08 15.69
C THR A 303 25.42 4.99 16.65
N LEU A 304 26.41 4.25 17.13
CA LEU A 304 26.17 3.27 18.17
C LEU A 304 26.43 3.89 19.53
N GLY A 305 25.44 3.71 20.42
CA GLY A 305 25.51 4.16 21.80
C GLY A 305 26.72 3.63 22.56
N GLN A 306 26.91 4.13 23.77
CA GLN A 306 27.87 3.52 24.71
C GLN A 306 27.45 2.07 25.00
N HIS A 307 28.43 1.18 25.17
CA HIS A 307 28.17 -0.15 25.72
C HIS A 307 27.80 0.05 27.19
N ILE A 308 26.51 -0.02 27.51
CA ILE A 308 26.02 0.23 28.86
C ILE A 308 25.95 -1.11 29.58
N TYR A 309 26.97 -1.40 30.38
CA TYR A 309 27.00 -2.55 31.27
C TYR A 309 26.32 -2.18 32.59
N GLY A 310 25.15 -2.76 32.85
CA GLY A 310 24.43 -2.59 34.11
C GLY A 310 24.76 -3.70 35.10
N GLN A 311 25.25 -3.33 36.30
CA GLN A 311 25.14 -4.16 37.50
C GLN A 311 23.85 -3.82 38.24
N THR A 312 23.29 -4.82 38.90
CA THR A 312 21.91 -4.82 39.40
C THR A 312 21.74 -4.11 40.74
N GLY A 313 20.67 -3.34 40.83
CA GLY A 313 20.32 -2.42 41.93
C GLY A 313 20.02 -1.01 41.42
N ASP A 314 20.51 -0.70 40.21
CA ASP A 314 20.56 0.66 39.70
C ASP A 314 19.73 0.75 38.41
N THR A 315 18.56 1.38 38.49
CA THR A 315 17.62 1.59 37.35
C THR A 315 18.20 2.50 36.27
N PHE A 316 19.49 2.87 36.36
CA PHE A 316 20.14 3.84 35.49
C PHE A 316 20.12 3.42 34.01
N PHE A 317 20.18 2.11 33.70
CA PHE A 317 20.21 1.66 32.31
C PHE A 317 18.82 1.68 31.65
N TYR A 318 17.75 1.59 32.45
CA TYR A 318 16.37 1.64 31.96
C TYR A 318 16.07 2.91 31.16
N ARG A 319 16.65 4.05 31.54
CA ARG A 319 16.48 5.31 30.81
C ARG A 319 16.93 5.21 29.35
N TYR A 320 17.91 4.37 29.02
CA TYR A 320 18.39 4.21 27.65
C TYR A 320 17.44 3.36 26.82
N ILE A 321 16.93 2.26 27.40
CA ILE A 321 15.86 1.46 26.78
C ILE A 321 14.64 2.36 26.52
N LYS A 322 14.21 3.09 27.54
CA LYS A 322 13.08 4.02 27.47
C LYS A 322 13.28 5.10 26.40
N ASN A 323 14.44 5.75 26.36
CA ASN A 323 14.73 6.82 25.39
C ASN A 323 14.74 6.31 23.95
N GLU A 324 15.28 5.11 23.69
CA GLU A 324 15.24 4.52 22.34
C GLU A 324 13.79 4.19 21.94
N ILE A 325 13.03 3.56 22.82
CA ILE A 325 11.62 3.19 22.56
C ILE A 325 10.74 4.43 22.36
N ASP A 326 10.87 5.46 23.21
CA ASP A 326 10.17 6.73 23.08
C ASP A 326 10.51 7.45 21.77
N SER A 327 11.70 7.18 21.24
CA SER A 327 12.13 7.70 19.94
C SER A 327 11.82 6.76 18.77
N ILE A 328 11.00 5.73 18.98
CA ILE A 328 10.57 4.77 17.96
C ILE A 328 11.76 3.98 17.36
N ARG A 329 12.75 3.67 18.20
CA ARG A 329 13.93 2.87 17.85
C ARG A 329 13.98 1.59 18.69
N PRO A 330 13.91 0.39 18.08
CA PRO A 330 14.05 -0.85 18.81
C PRO A 330 15.47 -0.98 19.35
N VAL A 331 15.62 -1.59 20.53
CA VAL A 331 16.89 -1.66 21.25
C VAL A 331 17.37 -3.09 21.40
N HIS A 332 18.66 -3.36 21.14
CA HIS A 332 19.22 -4.67 21.42
C HIS A 332 19.51 -4.74 22.93
N TRP A 333 18.85 -5.65 23.62
CA TRP A 333 19.03 -5.89 25.04
C TRP A 333 19.57 -7.30 25.27
N ALA A 334 20.80 -7.40 25.78
CA ALA A 334 21.42 -8.66 26.18
C ALA A 334 21.35 -8.79 27.70
N VAL A 335 20.72 -9.85 28.18
CA VAL A 335 20.62 -10.18 29.60
C VAL A 335 21.66 -11.25 29.96
N LEU A 336 22.32 -11.13 31.11
CA LEU A 336 23.37 -12.03 31.59
C LEU A 336 23.06 -12.45 33.01
N ASN A 337 23.31 -13.71 33.36
CA ASN A 337 22.91 -14.25 34.67
C ASN A 337 21.42 -13.95 34.98
N TYR A 338 20.58 -13.95 33.95
CA TYR A 338 19.17 -13.64 34.08
C TYR A 338 18.45 -14.91 34.50
N TYR A 339 17.70 -14.85 35.60
CA TYR A 339 17.00 -16.02 36.08
C TYR A 339 15.76 -16.26 35.24
N TYR A 340 15.82 -17.29 34.40
CA TYR A 340 14.81 -17.62 33.42
C TYR A 340 14.58 -19.12 33.40
N GLY A 341 13.33 -19.55 33.56
CA GLY A 341 13.00 -20.97 33.44
C GLY A 341 13.71 -21.87 34.46
N GLY A 342 13.96 -21.39 35.68
CA GLY A 342 14.57 -22.17 36.76
C GLY A 342 16.11 -22.17 36.77
N GLU A 343 16.75 -21.53 35.79
CA GLU A 343 18.21 -21.45 35.67
C GLU A 343 18.67 -20.02 35.35
N TYR A 344 19.97 -19.77 35.50
CA TYR A 344 20.58 -18.52 35.05
C TYR A 344 21.01 -18.63 33.59
N ILE A 345 20.58 -17.67 32.77
CA ILE A 345 20.87 -17.65 31.34
C ILE A 345 21.66 -16.40 30.94
N GLY A 346 22.37 -16.52 29.81
CA GLY A 346 22.80 -15.39 28.99
C GLY A 346 22.01 -15.39 27.68
N HIS A 347 21.37 -14.28 27.33
CA HIS A 347 20.48 -14.21 26.16
C HIS A 347 20.38 -12.81 25.57
N SER A 348 20.00 -12.71 24.30
CA SER A 348 19.74 -11.44 23.59
C SER A 348 18.31 -11.40 23.07
N VAL A 349 17.68 -10.25 23.26
CA VAL A 349 16.31 -9.93 22.82
C VAL A 349 16.27 -8.51 22.24
N VAL A 350 15.15 -8.15 21.60
CA VAL A 350 14.91 -6.78 21.14
C VAL A 350 13.85 -6.13 22.00
N GLY A 351 14.19 -5.04 22.70
CA GLY A 351 13.22 -4.21 23.38
C GLY A 351 12.43 -3.38 22.38
N ILE A 352 11.11 -3.57 22.39
CA ILE A 352 10.16 -2.92 21.46
C ILE A 352 9.08 -2.14 22.20
N GLY A 353 9.03 -2.24 23.52
CA GLY A 353 8.09 -1.51 24.36
C GLY A 353 8.47 -1.59 25.83
N TYR A 354 7.73 -0.91 26.68
CA TYR A 354 7.91 -0.97 28.13
C TYR A 354 6.59 -0.71 28.88
N ASP A 355 6.57 -1.09 30.15
CA ASP A 355 5.55 -0.68 31.14
C ASP A 355 6.27 -0.37 32.46
N ASP A 356 6.28 0.92 32.85
CA ASP A 356 6.86 1.41 34.10
C ASP A 356 5.88 2.19 34.98
N GLY A 357 4.58 2.14 34.67
CA GLY A 357 3.57 2.98 35.35
C GLY A 357 3.04 2.38 36.65
N GLY A 358 3.47 1.16 36.96
CA GLY A 358 3.08 0.39 38.14
C GLY A 358 4.22 0.27 39.14
N THR A 359 4.15 -0.78 39.96
CA THR A 359 5.26 -1.13 40.87
C THR A 359 6.37 -1.96 40.22
N ASP A 360 6.22 -2.31 38.95
CA ASP A 360 7.15 -3.10 38.14
C ASP A 360 7.67 -2.27 36.98
N THR A 361 8.94 -2.46 36.61
CA THR A 361 9.53 -1.92 35.38
C THR A 361 9.77 -3.07 34.43
N LEU A 362 9.01 -3.08 33.35
CA LEU A 362 8.96 -4.18 32.40
C LEU A 362 9.37 -3.69 31.02
N VAL A 363 10.08 -4.55 30.29
CA VAL A 363 10.44 -4.31 28.89
C VAL A 363 9.68 -5.32 28.05
N GLN A 364 8.87 -4.84 27.11
CA GLN A 364 8.25 -5.70 26.10
C GLN A 364 9.30 -6.06 25.06
N VAL A 365 9.47 -7.35 24.80
CA VAL A 365 10.55 -7.83 23.94
C VAL A 365 10.04 -8.66 22.78
N HIS A 366 10.74 -8.59 21.66
CA HIS A 366 10.76 -9.69 20.69
C HIS A 366 11.82 -10.67 21.13
N ASN A 367 11.38 -11.89 21.46
CA ASN A 367 12.29 -12.97 21.80
C ASN A 367 12.79 -13.66 20.52
N THR A 368 13.87 -14.43 20.64
CA THR A 368 14.49 -15.16 19.52
C THR A 368 14.05 -16.63 19.46
N TRP A 369 13.30 -17.11 20.46
CA TRP A 369 12.81 -18.50 20.53
C TRP A 369 11.42 -18.70 19.91
N ASP A 370 10.58 -17.67 19.91
CA ASP A 370 9.19 -17.75 19.45
C ASP A 370 8.70 -16.39 18.91
N TYR A 371 7.46 -16.38 18.43
CA TYR A 371 6.78 -15.21 17.86
C TYR A 371 5.88 -14.49 18.88
N THR A 372 6.27 -14.49 20.16
CA THR A 372 5.52 -13.82 21.22
C THR A 372 6.19 -12.50 21.64
N GLU A 373 5.40 -11.60 22.22
CA GLU A 373 5.89 -10.30 22.72
C GLU A 373 5.81 -10.22 24.26
N PRO A 374 6.58 -11.03 25.00
CA PRO A 374 6.48 -11.09 26.45
C PRO A 374 7.03 -9.81 27.08
N PHE A 375 6.50 -9.47 28.26
CA PHE A 375 7.05 -8.41 29.10
C PHE A 375 8.01 -9.01 30.12
N TRP A 376 9.30 -8.75 29.95
CA TRP A 376 10.35 -9.22 30.85
C TRP A 376 10.62 -8.20 31.95
N ASN A 377 10.91 -8.69 33.15
CA ASN A 377 11.38 -7.82 34.23
C ASN A 377 12.72 -7.19 33.85
N LEU A 378 12.92 -5.92 34.19
CA LEU A 378 14.19 -5.24 33.94
C LEU A 378 15.41 -6.01 34.50
N TYR A 379 15.23 -6.73 35.62
CA TYR A 379 16.21 -7.62 36.22
C TYR A 379 15.55 -8.72 37.05
N THR A 380 16.32 -9.76 37.39
CA THR A 380 15.91 -10.84 38.31
C THR A 380 16.81 -10.87 39.55
N ASN A 381 16.23 -11.22 40.70
CA ASN A 381 16.95 -11.48 41.95
C ASN A 381 16.43 -12.78 42.56
N VAL A 382 17.23 -13.84 42.52
CA VAL A 382 16.87 -15.15 43.09
C VAL A 382 17.96 -15.57 44.06
N ASN A 383 17.58 -15.94 45.28
CA ASN A 383 18.50 -16.30 46.36
C ASN A 383 19.61 -15.26 46.65
N GLY A 384 19.38 -13.99 46.33
CA GLY A 384 20.36 -12.91 46.54
C GLY A 384 21.32 -12.70 45.37
N GLU A 385 21.26 -13.54 44.32
CA GLU A 385 22.01 -13.36 43.10
C GLU A 385 21.21 -12.55 42.08
N LEU A 386 21.86 -11.57 41.48
CA LEU A 386 21.21 -10.62 40.59
C LEU A 386 21.66 -10.81 39.12
N SER A 387 20.79 -10.45 38.18
CA SER A 387 21.07 -10.47 36.74
C SER A 387 21.75 -9.20 36.23
N TYR A 388 22.65 -9.32 35.27
CA TYR A 388 23.28 -8.19 34.57
C TYR A 388 22.61 -7.94 33.22
N SER A 389 22.83 -6.77 32.64
CA SER A 389 22.30 -6.42 31.32
C SER A 389 23.25 -5.52 30.54
N CYS A 390 23.30 -5.74 29.23
CA CYS A 390 23.94 -4.87 28.26
C CYS A 390 22.89 -4.32 27.29
N VAL A 391 22.89 -3.01 27.07
CA VAL A 391 21.99 -2.33 26.14
C VAL A 391 22.81 -1.71 25.01
N TYR A 392 22.38 -1.92 23.76
CA TYR A 392 23.03 -1.37 22.58
C TYR A 392 22.07 -0.47 21.81
N GLU A 393 22.35 0.83 21.83
CA GLU A 393 21.61 1.82 21.05
C GLU A 393 22.10 1.79 19.60
N VAL A 394 21.17 1.65 18.64
CA VAL A 394 21.44 1.65 17.20
C VAL A 394 20.74 2.87 16.61
N LYS A 395 21.46 4.00 16.53
CA LYS A 395 20.87 5.30 16.17
C LYS A 395 21.14 5.64 14.70
N PRO A 396 20.13 5.66 13.83
CA PRO A 396 20.28 6.09 12.44
C PRO A 396 20.69 7.57 12.37
N LYS A 397 21.57 7.92 11.42
CA LYS A 397 21.92 9.31 11.05
C LYS A 397 21.74 9.61 9.56
N GLY A 398 21.11 8.70 8.79
CA GLY A 398 20.89 8.83 7.36
C GLY A 398 21.93 8.11 6.50
N GLY A 399 21.94 8.43 5.21
CA GLY A 399 22.97 7.97 4.27
C GLY A 399 24.36 8.48 4.65
N ASN A 400 25.39 7.72 4.27
CA ASN A 400 26.77 8.13 4.51
C ASN A 400 27.08 9.46 3.79
N SER A 401 27.34 10.53 4.57
CA SER A 401 27.57 11.91 4.09
C SER A 401 28.79 12.08 3.18
N TYR A 402 29.58 11.02 2.98
CA TYR A 402 30.75 11.01 2.11
C TYR A 402 30.48 10.39 0.71
N ARG A 403 29.25 9.98 0.38
CA ARG A 403 28.95 9.28 -0.89
C ARG A 403 28.29 10.21 -1.94
N LYS A 404 28.73 10.04 -3.19
CA LYS A 404 28.52 10.93 -4.36
C LYS A 404 27.39 10.39 -5.26
N GLY A 405 26.25 11.07 -5.36
CA GLY A 405 25.11 10.73 -6.22
C GLY A 405 23.85 10.34 -5.44
N ASN A 406 22.74 11.08 -5.63
CA ASN A 406 21.45 10.86 -4.99
C ASN A 406 20.36 10.64 -6.05
N LEU A 407 19.57 9.55 -5.94
CA LEU A 407 18.36 9.38 -6.75
C LEU A 407 17.30 10.37 -6.30
N ASN A 408 16.64 10.99 -7.27
CA ASN A 408 15.50 11.86 -7.06
C ASN A 408 14.45 11.61 -8.16
N ILE A 409 13.19 11.85 -7.84
CA ILE A 409 12.05 11.49 -8.68
C ILE A 409 11.22 12.77 -8.91
N ASP A 410 11.09 13.21 -10.17
CA ASP A 410 10.62 14.59 -10.47
C ASP A 410 9.11 14.67 -10.54
N SER A 411 8.46 13.50 -10.57
CA SER A 411 7.03 13.37 -10.78
C SER A 411 6.41 12.47 -9.73
N LYS A 412 5.22 12.86 -9.25
CA LYS A 412 4.39 12.05 -8.35
C LYS A 412 3.57 10.98 -9.09
N ILE A 413 3.69 10.90 -10.42
CA ILE A 413 2.86 10.03 -11.25
C ILE A 413 3.73 9.15 -12.13
N TYR A 414 3.66 7.84 -11.87
CA TYR A 414 4.15 6.83 -12.79
C TYR A 414 2.99 5.97 -13.20
N ILE A 415 2.92 5.65 -14.49
CA ILE A 415 1.83 4.85 -15.06
C ILE A 415 2.41 3.50 -15.45
N LYS A 416 1.73 2.44 -15.02
CA LYS A 416 2.11 1.07 -15.36
C LYS A 416 2.24 0.89 -16.88
N GLY A 417 3.36 0.33 -17.30
CA GLY A 417 3.69 0.05 -18.70
C GLY A 417 4.23 1.24 -19.48
N LEU A 418 4.31 2.44 -18.89
CA LEU A 418 4.79 3.66 -19.56
C LEU A 418 6.11 4.14 -18.98
N LYS A 419 6.89 4.85 -19.81
CA LYS A 419 8.17 5.42 -19.39
C LYS A 419 7.94 6.58 -18.44
N GLY A 420 8.57 6.53 -17.27
CA GLY A 420 8.75 7.61 -16.31
C GLY A 420 10.19 8.10 -16.27
N LYS A 421 10.41 9.36 -15.86
CA LYS A 421 11.74 9.99 -15.80
C LYS A 421 12.23 10.13 -14.35
N ILE A 422 13.33 9.49 -14.02
CA ILE A 422 14.05 9.65 -12.75
C ILE A 422 15.33 10.44 -12.98
N TYR A 423 15.82 11.18 -11.99
CA TYR A 423 17.01 12.00 -12.14
C TYR A 423 17.94 11.89 -10.94
N PHE A 424 19.19 12.28 -11.15
CA PHE A 424 20.25 12.12 -10.18
C PHE A 424 20.84 13.49 -9.83
N LYS A 425 20.97 13.78 -8.53
CA LYS A 425 21.59 15.00 -8.00
C LYS A 425 22.95 14.66 -7.38
N ASN A 426 23.84 15.66 -7.29
CA ASN A 426 25.17 15.51 -6.68
C ASN A 426 26.04 14.42 -7.32
N ILE A 427 25.89 14.19 -8.63
CA ILE A 427 26.72 13.29 -9.41
C ILE A 427 28.13 13.87 -9.52
N SER A 428 29.15 13.08 -9.21
CA SER A 428 30.54 13.46 -9.47
C SER A 428 30.99 13.04 -10.86
N ASP A 429 31.93 13.78 -11.46
CA ASP A 429 32.53 13.51 -12.78
C ASP A 429 33.18 12.10 -12.92
N SER A 430 33.40 11.38 -11.83
CA SER A 430 33.93 10.00 -11.81
C SER A 430 32.88 8.89 -11.84
N LEU A 431 31.58 9.20 -11.94
CA LEU A 431 30.49 8.21 -12.06
C LEU A 431 30.49 7.60 -13.46
N PHE A 432 30.67 6.29 -13.61
CA PHE A 432 30.70 5.61 -14.90
C PHE A 432 29.37 4.94 -15.29
N SER A 433 28.70 4.29 -14.33
CA SER A 433 27.40 3.64 -14.59
C SER A 433 26.51 3.62 -13.35
N THR A 434 25.21 3.41 -13.57
CA THR A 434 24.21 3.32 -12.51
C THR A 434 23.39 2.05 -12.70
N LYS A 435 23.16 1.31 -11.62
CA LYS A 435 22.17 0.23 -11.57
C LYS A 435 20.96 0.70 -10.80
N LEU A 436 19.78 0.39 -11.32
CA LEU A 436 18.51 0.69 -10.66
C LEU A 436 17.84 -0.62 -10.28
N TYR A 437 17.33 -0.65 -9.06
CA TYR A 437 16.56 -1.74 -8.52
C TYR A 437 15.17 -1.25 -8.23
N TRP A 438 14.18 -2.11 -8.40
CA TRP A 438 12.83 -1.83 -7.94
C TRP A 438 12.13 -3.08 -7.42
N THR A 439 11.20 -2.88 -6.48
CA THR A 439 10.40 -3.95 -5.87
C THR A 439 8.99 -3.47 -5.54
N ASN A 440 8.00 -4.33 -5.74
CA ASN A 440 6.59 -4.12 -5.39
C ASN A 440 6.09 -5.02 -4.25
N ASN A 441 6.86 -6.05 -3.86
CA ASN A 441 6.47 -7.07 -2.88
C ASN A 441 7.71 -7.65 -2.17
N ASN A 442 8.31 -6.94 -1.21
CA ASN A 442 9.37 -7.49 -0.35
C ASN A 442 10.34 -8.44 -1.11
N PHE A 443 11.22 -7.88 -1.95
CA PHE A 443 12.46 -8.53 -2.42
C PHE A 443 12.42 -9.42 -3.69
N SER A 444 11.53 -9.17 -4.67
CA SER A 444 11.81 -9.60 -6.06
C SER A 444 12.43 -8.44 -6.84
N SER A 445 13.77 -8.36 -6.88
CA SER A 445 14.47 -7.31 -7.62
C SER A 445 14.56 -7.63 -9.11
N THR A 446 14.26 -6.63 -9.95
CA THR A 446 14.61 -6.67 -11.37
C THR A 446 15.69 -5.64 -11.64
N ASN A 447 16.84 -6.08 -12.14
CA ASN A 447 17.97 -5.20 -12.41
C ASN A 447 17.73 -4.42 -13.70
N PHE A 448 17.86 -3.09 -13.64
CA PHE A 448 18.06 -2.27 -14.82
C PHE A 448 19.50 -1.77 -14.84
N ILE A 449 20.25 -2.12 -15.88
CA ILE A 449 21.61 -1.61 -16.12
C ILE A 449 21.47 -0.42 -17.06
N GLY A 450 21.65 0.80 -16.53
CA GLY A 450 21.82 1.98 -17.34
C GLY A 450 23.31 2.17 -17.65
N GLU A 451 23.70 2.02 -18.91
CA GLU A 451 24.99 2.53 -19.38
C GLU A 451 24.83 4.04 -19.63
N THR A 452 25.79 4.85 -19.18
CA THR A 452 26.03 6.29 -19.47
C THR A 452 25.67 7.36 -18.42
N PHE A 453 26.33 8.53 -18.59
CA PHE A 453 26.54 9.66 -17.68
C PHE A 453 25.41 10.71 -17.67
N ASP A 454 24.22 10.38 -18.16
CA ASP A 454 23.12 11.35 -18.19
C ASP A 454 22.60 11.63 -16.77
N THR A 455 22.23 12.89 -16.50
CA THR A 455 21.67 13.31 -15.20
C THR A 455 20.29 12.70 -14.89
N PHE A 456 19.78 11.86 -15.78
CA PHE A 456 18.49 11.20 -15.65
C PHE A 456 18.46 9.86 -16.40
N SER A 457 17.51 9.00 -16.01
CA SER A 457 17.22 7.70 -16.62
C SER A 457 15.71 7.55 -16.85
N TYR A 458 15.33 6.68 -17.78
CA TYR A 458 13.93 6.32 -18.02
C TYR A 458 13.61 4.95 -17.40
N PHE A 459 12.53 4.90 -16.63
CA PHE A 459 12.07 3.71 -15.92
C PHE A 459 10.64 3.37 -16.36
N THR A 460 10.36 2.11 -16.70
CA THR A 460 9.02 1.65 -17.12
C THR A 460 8.49 0.62 -16.12
N PRO A 461 7.75 1.01 -15.07
CA PRO A 461 7.21 0.05 -14.12
C PRO A 461 6.13 -0.80 -14.79
N ASN A 462 6.18 -2.12 -14.66
CA ASN A 462 5.14 -3.01 -15.21
C ASN A 462 4.20 -3.57 -14.12
N VAL A 463 4.17 -2.92 -12.97
CA VAL A 463 3.41 -3.30 -11.78
C VAL A 463 2.59 -2.12 -11.30
N SER A 464 1.50 -2.38 -10.58
CA SER A 464 0.60 -1.37 -10.03
C SER A 464 0.76 -1.27 -8.52
N GLY A 465 0.57 -0.08 -7.96
CA GLY A 465 0.62 0.19 -6.53
C GLY A 465 2.00 0.67 -6.06
N PRO A 466 2.27 0.60 -4.75
CA PRO A 466 3.50 1.10 -4.17
C PRO A 466 4.71 0.33 -4.70
N LEU A 467 5.69 1.08 -5.15
CA LEU A 467 6.95 0.63 -5.69
C LEU A 467 8.09 1.32 -4.94
N HIS A 468 9.14 0.56 -4.64
CA HIS A 468 10.39 1.12 -4.18
C HIS A 468 11.39 1.11 -5.32
N ILE A 469 12.14 2.20 -5.45
CA ILE A 469 13.28 2.29 -6.35
C ILE A 469 14.51 2.56 -5.49
N SER A 470 15.59 1.82 -5.75
CA SER A 470 16.93 2.12 -5.26
C SER A 470 17.93 2.22 -6.40
N ALA A 471 19.06 2.87 -6.16
CA ALA A 471 20.12 3.02 -7.15
C ALA A 471 21.49 2.72 -6.53
N GLU A 472 22.34 2.06 -7.31
CA GLU A 472 23.76 1.90 -7.05
C GLU A 472 24.57 2.62 -8.13
N PHE A 473 25.60 3.34 -7.70
CA PHE A 473 26.44 4.16 -8.55
C PHE A 473 27.84 3.55 -8.62
N TYR A 474 28.40 3.44 -9.82
CA TYR A 474 29.64 2.71 -10.09
C TYR A 474 30.69 3.61 -10.75
N ASN A 475 31.97 3.38 -10.42
CA ASN A 475 33.09 3.99 -11.14
C ASN A 475 33.48 3.17 -12.39
N ASN A 476 34.46 3.66 -13.15
CA ASN A 476 34.98 3.03 -14.36
C ASN A 476 35.65 1.66 -14.15
N LEU A 477 35.91 1.28 -12.90
CA LEU A 477 36.41 -0.04 -12.51
C LEU A 477 35.27 -0.97 -12.05
N SER A 478 34.01 -0.62 -12.29
CA SER A 478 32.82 -1.36 -11.84
C SER A 478 32.75 -1.55 -10.32
N SER A 479 33.39 -0.66 -9.55
CA SER A 479 33.27 -0.64 -8.09
C SER A 479 32.14 0.31 -7.68
N ILE A 480 31.31 -0.10 -6.70
CA ILE A 480 30.25 0.75 -6.14
C ILE A 480 30.89 1.92 -5.39
N ILE A 481 30.46 3.15 -5.71
CA ILE A 481 30.93 4.40 -5.09
C ILE A 481 29.84 5.12 -4.29
N ALA A 482 28.56 4.84 -4.56
CA ALA A 482 27.43 5.37 -3.80
C ALA A 482 26.17 4.49 -3.98
N THR A 483 25.21 4.68 -3.07
CA THR A 483 23.82 4.21 -3.23
C THR A 483 22.88 5.36 -2.91
N ASP A 484 21.62 5.28 -3.34
CA ASP A 484 20.71 6.42 -3.30
C ASP A 484 20.16 6.84 -1.93
N GLY A 485 20.45 6.08 -0.86
CA GLY A 485 20.38 6.53 0.54
C GLY A 485 19.04 7.10 1.03
N VAL A 486 17.99 7.07 0.20
CA VAL A 486 16.72 7.75 0.39
C VAL A 486 15.60 6.81 -0.04
N TYR A 487 14.63 6.63 0.86
CA TYR A 487 13.36 6.01 0.54
C TYR A 487 12.58 6.91 -0.42
N ASN A 488 12.54 6.53 -1.69
CA ASN A 488 11.68 7.16 -2.69
C ASN A 488 10.48 6.25 -2.97
N PRO A 489 9.38 6.34 -2.18
CA PRO A 489 8.18 5.59 -2.46
C PRO A 489 7.57 6.14 -3.75
N LEU A 490 7.40 5.27 -4.72
CA LEU A 490 6.73 5.57 -5.95
C LEU A 490 5.36 4.90 -5.96
N ASP A 491 4.29 5.64 -6.19
CA ASP A 491 2.99 5.02 -6.43
C ASP A 491 2.78 4.88 -7.94
N VAL A 492 2.73 3.64 -8.42
CA VAL A 492 2.50 3.36 -9.84
C VAL A 492 1.02 3.17 -10.09
N LYS A 493 0.42 4.14 -10.76
CA LYS A 493 -0.99 4.09 -11.13
C LYS A 493 -1.20 3.06 -12.24
N ASP A 494 -2.20 2.20 -12.04
CA ASP A 494 -2.75 1.36 -13.09
C ASP A 494 -4.10 1.94 -13.47
N TYR A 495 -4.19 2.47 -14.69
CA TYR A 495 -5.46 2.89 -15.24
C TYR A 495 -6.14 1.66 -15.83
N SER A 496 -7.15 1.15 -15.13
CA SER A 496 -8.00 0.09 -15.68
C SER A 496 -8.75 0.61 -16.89
N ASP A 497 -8.27 0.27 -18.09
CA ASP A 497 -8.95 0.60 -19.33
C ASP A 497 -10.09 -0.42 -19.58
N THR A 498 -11.31 -0.05 -19.24
CA THR A 498 -12.51 -0.76 -19.69
C THR A 498 -12.91 -0.39 -21.14
N ASN A 499 -12.15 0.51 -21.79
CA ASN A 499 -12.71 1.46 -22.76
C ASN A 499 -11.84 1.77 -24.00
N ASN A 500 -10.84 0.93 -24.29
CA ASN A 500 -9.93 1.05 -25.46
C ASN A 500 -9.13 2.37 -25.54
N LEU A 501 -8.98 3.08 -24.42
CA LEU A 501 -8.18 4.30 -24.33
C LEU A 501 -6.73 3.91 -24.04
N ASN A 502 -5.96 3.71 -25.11
CA ASN A 502 -4.58 3.25 -25.02
C ASN A 502 -3.65 4.42 -24.68
N ILE A 503 -3.48 4.68 -23.38
CA ILE A 503 -2.54 5.70 -22.87
C ILE A 503 -1.14 5.37 -23.39
N LYS A 504 -0.48 6.37 -23.96
CA LYS A 504 0.84 6.22 -24.62
C LYS A 504 1.96 6.92 -23.88
N SER A 505 1.68 8.06 -23.25
CA SER A 505 2.67 8.84 -22.51
C SER A 505 2.00 9.93 -21.69
N TYR A 506 2.80 10.63 -20.89
CA TYR A 506 2.38 11.74 -20.05
C TYR A 506 3.57 12.70 -19.86
N THR A 507 3.28 13.93 -19.45
CA THR A 507 4.32 14.94 -19.17
C THR A 507 4.85 14.81 -17.75
N PHE A 508 6.17 14.72 -17.58
CA PHE A 508 6.79 14.56 -16.26
C PHE A 508 6.90 15.87 -15.47
N ASP A 509 7.01 17.01 -16.18
CA ASP A 509 7.39 18.29 -15.57
C ASP A 509 6.19 19.20 -15.26
N LEU A 510 4.97 18.78 -15.64
CA LEU A 510 3.74 19.51 -15.42
C LEU A 510 2.95 18.86 -14.28
N ASN A 511 2.86 19.54 -13.13
CA ASN A 511 2.10 19.01 -11.99
C ASN A 511 0.58 19.22 -12.18
N THR A 512 0.21 20.39 -12.68
CA THR A 512 -1.18 20.83 -12.79
C THR A 512 -1.35 21.43 -14.17
N THR A 513 -2.26 20.86 -14.97
CA THR A 513 -2.62 21.43 -16.27
C THR A 513 -4.08 21.82 -16.26
N TYR A 514 -4.36 23.11 -16.47
CA TYR A 514 -5.73 23.63 -16.49
C TYR A 514 -6.31 23.67 -17.90
N ASP A 515 -5.52 24.12 -18.88
CA ASP A 515 -5.97 24.29 -20.25
C ASP A 515 -4.81 24.07 -21.23
N PHE A 516 -5.12 23.78 -22.48
CA PHE A 516 -4.16 23.61 -23.56
C PHE A 516 -4.83 23.76 -24.92
N ASP A 517 -4.06 24.12 -25.94
CA ASP A 517 -4.55 24.18 -27.33
C ASP A 517 -3.43 24.03 -28.36
N PHE A 518 -3.80 23.69 -29.61
CA PHE A 518 -2.89 23.68 -30.74
C PHE A 518 -2.82 25.06 -31.39
N ILE A 519 -1.66 25.68 -31.26
CA ILE A 519 -1.38 27.03 -31.76
C ILE A 519 -0.21 26.94 -32.73
N ASN A 520 -0.44 27.28 -34.00
CA ASN A 520 0.56 27.21 -35.07
C ASN A 520 1.25 25.82 -35.17
N GLY A 521 0.49 24.74 -34.99
CA GLY A 521 0.99 23.37 -35.03
C GLY A 521 1.75 22.92 -33.77
N LYS A 522 1.78 23.73 -32.72
CA LYS A 522 2.41 23.43 -31.43
C LYS A 522 1.36 23.27 -30.35
N LEU A 523 1.53 22.30 -29.47
CA LEU A 523 0.65 22.11 -28.32
C LEU A 523 1.13 22.99 -27.17
N LEU A 524 0.39 24.06 -26.88
CA LEU A 524 0.66 24.95 -25.76
C LEU A 524 -0.20 24.57 -24.55
N VAL A 525 0.40 24.62 -23.37
CA VAL A 525 -0.21 24.15 -22.13
C VAL A 525 -0.10 25.20 -21.03
N CYS A 526 -1.24 25.50 -20.40
CA CYS A 526 -1.32 26.28 -19.17
C CYS A 526 -1.01 25.36 -17.97
N SER A 527 0.14 25.59 -17.34
CA SER A 527 0.53 24.88 -16.11
C SER A 527 0.27 25.74 -14.88
N GLY A 528 -0.32 25.13 -13.85
CA GLY A 528 -0.35 25.70 -12.52
C GLY A 528 1.07 25.95 -12.01
N THR A 529 1.31 27.14 -11.45
CA THR A 529 2.53 27.64 -10.80
C THR A 529 3.78 27.77 -11.68
N LYS A 530 3.70 27.39 -12.96
CA LYS A 530 4.87 27.30 -13.84
C LYS A 530 4.73 28.09 -15.16
N GLY A 531 3.57 28.66 -15.44
CA GLY A 531 3.36 29.47 -16.65
C GLY A 531 2.85 28.68 -17.86
N ILE A 532 3.36 29.03 -19.05
CA ILE A 532 2.98 28.42 -20.34
C ILE A 532 4.12 27.57 -20.89
N PHE A 533 3.78 26.36 -21.33
CA PHE A 533 4.72 25.36 -21.86
C PHE A 533 4.37 24.94 -23.28
N GLU A 534 5.38 24.70 -24.09
CA GLU A 534 5.29 23.92 -25.33
C GLU A 534 5.44 22.44 -24.97
N VAL A 535 4.60 21.57 -25.51
CA VAL A 535 4.82 20.12 -25.46
C VAL A 535 5.46 19.68 -26.77
N ASP A 536 6.60 19.02 -26.66
CA ASP A 536 7.25 18.38 -27.79
C ASP A 536 6.54 17.05 -28.10
N LEU A 537 5.99 16.96 -29.31
CA LEU A 537 5.25 15.80 -29.81
C LEU A 537 6.08 14.91 -30.75
N SER A 538 7.39 15.15 -30.87
CA SER A 538 8.29 14.37 -31.74
C SER A 538 8.43 12.91 -31.30
N ASP A 539 8.51 12.64 -29.99
CA ASP A 539 8.47 11.29 -29.41
C ASP A 539 7.22 11.11 -28.54
N THR A 540 6.19 10.47 -29.11
CA THR A 540 4.94 10.19 -28.40
C THR A 540 5.06 9.14 -27.28
N SER A 541 6.21 8.49 -27.10
CA SER A 541 6.49 7.60 -25.97
C SER A 541 7.06 8.33 -24.74
N ILE A 542 7.56 9.56 -24.92
CA ILE A 542 8.17 10.40 -23.89
C ILE A 542 7.84 11.86 -24.21
N LEU A 543 6.82 12.41 -23.56
CA LEU A 543 6.51 13.84 -23.74
C LEU A 543 7.49 14.68 -22.93
N SER A 544 8.18 15.58 -23.62
CA SER A 544 8.99 16.61 -22.99
C SER A 544 8.32 17.96 -23.11
N THR A 545 8.64 18.87 -22.19
CA THR A 545 8.05 20.21 -22.19
C THR A 545 9.14 21.27 -22.19
N LYS A 546 8.85 22.39 -22.84
CA LYS A 546 9.71 23.57 -22.89
C LYS A 546 8.93 24.76 -22.35
N SER A 547 9.40 25.36 -21.25
CA SER A 547 8.81 26.60 -20.77
C SER A 547 9.01 27.69 -21.82
N ILE A 548 7.92 28.34 -22.22
CA ILE A 548 7.96 29.48 -23.17
C ILE A 548 7.74 30.80 -22.42
N PHE A 549 6.97 30.74 -21.33
CA PHE A 549 6.71 31.89 -20.48
C PHE A 549 6.53 31.43 -19.03
N SER A 550 7.32 31.97 -18.11
CA SER A 550 7.24 31.65 -16.69
C SER A 550 7.36 32.93 -15.86
N ASP A 551 6.28 33.27 -15.16
CA ASP A 551 6.21 34.38 -14.22
C ASP A 551 5.67 33.94 -12.84
N GLY A 552 5.63 32.63 -12.60
CA GLY A 552 5.14 32.00 -11.38
C GLY A 552 3.62 32.07 -11.16
N LYS A 553 2.82 32.52 -12.16
CA LYS A 553 1.36 32.60 -12.03
C LYS A 553 0.65 31.32 -12.46
N ASP A 554 -0.52 31.10 -11.85
CA ASP A 554 -1.47 30.03 -12.19
C ASP A 554 -2.37 30.45 -13.35
N TYR A 555 -1.94 30.18 -14.58
CA TYR A 555 -2.79 30.37 -15.76
C TYR A 555 -3.81 29.24 -15.88
N ARG A 556 -5.08 29.60 -16.10
CA ARG A 556 -6.22 28.67 -16.09
C ARG A 556 -6.89 28.46 -17.44
N LYS A 557 -6.87 29.47 -18.33
CA LYS A 557 -7.44 29.38 -19.69
C LYS A 557 -6.55 30.12 -20.68
N LEU A 558 -6.47 29.62 -21.91
CA LEU A 558 -5.77 30.25 -23.02
C LEU A 558 -6.67 30.32 -24.26
N ILE A 559 -6.64 31.44 -24.96
CA ILE A 559 -7.34 31.65 -26.22
C ILE A 559 -6.39 32.29 -27.22
N GLN A 560 -6.28 31.71 -28.41
CA GLN A 560 -5.56 32.34 -29.52
C GLN A 560 -6.47 33.35 -30.24
N VAL A 561 -6.02 34.59 -30.34
CA VAL A 561 -6.72 35.65 -31.10
C VAL A 561 -6.25 35.68 -32.55
N ASN A 562 -4.95 35.54 -32.76
CA ASN A 562 -4.31 35.45 -34.07
C ASN A 562 -2.94 34.74 -33.93
N ASP A 563 -2.15 34.69 -35.00
CA ASP A 563 -0.84 34.01 -35.03
C ASP A 563 0.15 34.47 -33.96
N SER A 564 -0.09 35.61 -33.30
CA SER A 564 0.87 36.28 -32.41
C SER A 564 0.30 36.71 -31.07
N ILE A 565 -1.00 36.55 -30.81
CA ILE A 565 -1.65 37.08 -29.61
C ILE A 565 -2.42 35.99 -28.89
N LEU A 566 -2.17 35.89 -27.59
CA LEU A 566 -2.94 35.08 -26.65
C LEU A 566 -3.69 35.96 -25.66
N ILE A 567 -4.87 35.49 -25.28
CA ILE A 567 -5.56 35.91 -24.07
C ILE A 567 -5.37 34.80 -23.03
N LEU A 568 -4.85 35.17 -21.86
CA LEU A 568 -4.59 34.24 -20.76
C LEU A 568 -5.35 34.69 -19.51
N SER A 569 -6.02 33.76 -18.83
CA SER A 569 -6.62 34.03 -17.52
C SER A 569 -5.82 33.43 -16.39
N THR A 570 -5.80 34.10 -15.23
CA THR A 570 -5.50 33.49 -13.94
C THR A 570 -6.79 33.35 -13.15
N GLU A 571 -6.72 33.17 -11.83
CA GLU A 571 -7.92 33.15 -10.99
C GLU A 571 -8.68 34.48 -11.02
N THR A 572 -7.99 35.63 -11.07
CA THR A 572 -8.61 36.96 -10.90
C THR A 572 -8.21 37.98 -11.96
N TYR A 573 -7.28 37.63 -12.86
CA TYR A 573 -6.81 38.53 -13.91
C TYR A 573 -6.97 37.91 -15.30
N LEU A 574 -7.16 38.79 -16.28
CA LEU A 574 -7.03 38.51 -17.70
C LEU A 574 -5.80 39.23 -18.23
N TYR A 575 -5.06 38.62 -19.15
CA TYR A 575 -3.89 39.20 -19.80
C TYR A 575 -3.98 39.04 -21.31
N SER A 576 -3.60 40.07 -22.06
CA SER A 576 -3.26 39.94 -23.48
C SER A 576 -1.75 39.84 -23.60
N VAL A 577 -1.26 38.88 -24.40
CA VAL A 577 0.16 38.52 -24.46
C VAL A 577 0.60 38.36 -25.91
N ASN A 578 1.75 38.96 -26.22
CA ASN A 578 2.42 38.80 -27.50
C ASN A 578 3.31 37.55 -27.48
N MET A 579 3.20 36.70 -28.52
CA MET A 579 4.00 35.48 -28.71
C MET A 579 5.22 35.67 -29.63
N LYS A 580 5.41 36.83 -30.29
CA LYS A 580 6.55 37.05 -31.19
C LYS A 580 7.85 37.22 -30.40
N SER A 581 8.76 36.27 -30.60
CA SER A 581 10.16 36.14 -30.14
C SER A 581 10.46 36.25 -28.63
N LEU A 582 9.68 37.01 -27.86
CA LEU A 582 9.76 37.17 -26.41
C LEU A 582 8.33 37.31 -25.86
N PHE A 583 7.81 36.24 -25.25
CA PHE A 583 6.48 36.26 -24.63
C PHE A 583 6.35 37.45 -23.67
N SER A 584 5.49 38.42 -24.00
CA SER A 584 5.41 39.70 -23.27
C SER A 584 3.96 40.15 -23.10
N LYS A 585 3.64 40.64 -21.89
CA LYS A 585 2.30 41.15 -21.56
C LYS A 585 2.08 42.49 -22.23
N ILE A 586 0.93 42.63 -22.88
CA ILE A 586 0.47 43.87 -23.52
C ILE A 586 -0.43 44.62 -22.54
N ASP A 587 -1.47 43.95 -22.05
CA ASP A 587 -2.43 44.54 -21.11
C ASP A 587 -2.88 43.54 -20.03
N SER A 588 -3.50 44.05 -18.97
CA SER A 588 -4.10 43.25 -17.91
C SER A 588 -5.40 43.85 -17.41
N PHE A 589 -6.39 42.99 -17.18
CA PHE A 589 -7.68 43.38 -16.61
C PHE A 589 -7.92 42.63 -15.29
N SER A 590 -8.21 43.38 -14.22
CA SER A 590 -8.58 42.82 -12.92
C SER A 590 -10.10 42.65 -12.85
N THR A 591 -10.54 41.43 -12.55
CA THR A 591 -11.97 41.06 -12.61
C THR A 591 -12.71 41.27 -11.30
N GLY A 592 -12.00 41.49 -10.18
CA GLY A 592 -12.59 41.65 -8.85
C GLY A 592 -13.22 40.39 -8.25
N GLY A 593 -13.16 39.24 -8.92
CA GLY A 593 -13.71 37.96 -8.48
C GLY A 593 -13.07 36.77 -9.20
N THR A 594 -13.40 35.55 -8.80
CA THR A 594 -12.84 34.34 -9.43
C THR A 594 -13.43 34.12 -10.82
N ILE A 595 -12.57 34.09 -11.83
CA ILE A 595 -12.93 33.76 -13.22
C ILE A 595 -13.36 32.28 -13.29
N GLN A 596 -14.55 32.03 -13.84
CA GLN A 596 -15.11 30.69 -14.03
C GLN A 596 -14.95 30.21 -15.47
N ASP A 597 -15.15 31.12 -16.43
CA ASP A 597 -15.02 30.83 -17.85
C ASP A 597 -14.68 32.07 -18.67
N LEU A 598 -14.13 31.83 -19.85
CA LEU A 598 -13.68 32.86 -20.78
C LEU A 598 -13.96 32.39 -22.20
N ASP A 599 -14.66 33.19 -22.99
CA ASP A 599 -14.89 32.91 -24.42
C ASP A 599 -14.55 34.15 -25.27
N PHE A 600 -14.32 33.94 -26.56
CA PHE A 600 -13.88 35.00 -27.47
C PHE A 600 -14.54 34.85 -28.84
N LYS A 601 -15.13 35.94 -29.33
CA LYS A 601 -15.69 36.01 -30.68
C LYS A 601 -15.59 37.41 -31.25
N ASP A 602 -15.11 37.53 -32.48
CA ASP A 602 -15.08 38.78 -33.27
C ASP A 602 -14.56 40.00 -32.47
N ASN A 603 -13.41 39.84 -31.81
CA ASN A 603 -12.76 40.84 -30.94
C ASN A 603 -13.53 41.22 -29.67
N VAL A 604 -14.47 40.38 -29.25
CA VAL A 604 -15.20 40.53 -27.99
C VAL A 604 -14.91 39.35 -27.08
N ILE A 605 -14.59 39.66 -25.82
CA ILE A 605 -14.31 38.72 -24.76
C ILE A 605 -15.51 38.62 -23.84
N PHE A 606 -15.96 37.40 -23.62
CA PHE A 606 -17.06 37.04 -22.73
C PHE A 606 -16.44 36.43 -21.48
N LEU A 607 -16.56 37.12 -20.35
CA LEU A 607 -15.81 36.77 -19.14
C LEU A 607 -16.77 36.55 -17.98
N SER A 608 -16.93 35.28 -17.61
CA SER A 608 -17.76 34.85 -16.49
C SER A 608 -16.93 34.80 -15.23
N THR A 609 -17.39 35.50 -14.18
CA THR A 609 -16.81 35.42 -12.84
C THR A 609 -17.87 34.93 -11.87
N GLN A 610 -17.44 34.57 -10.66
CA GLN A 610 -18.36 34.12 -9.62
C GLN A 610 -19.46 35.14 -9.31
N THR A 611 -19.24 36.45 -9.47
CA THR A 611 -20.20 37.49 -9.06
C THR A 611 -20.66 38.42 -10.18
N LEU A 612 -19.90 38.53 -11.27
CA LEU A 612 -20.11 39.46 -12.38
C LEU A 612 -19.86 38.75 -13.71
N PHE A 613 -20.62 39.14 -14.72
CA PHE A 613 -20.30 38.83 -16.10
C PHE A 613 -19.78 40.10 -16.78
N TYR A 614 -18.66 40.02 -17.48
CA TYR A 614 -18.07 41.12 -18.23
C TYR A 614 -18.07 40.82 -19.73
N LEU A 615 -18.22 41.90 -20.49
CA LEU A 615 -18.06 41.89 -21.92
C LEU A 615 -17.03 42.97 -22.27
N LEU A 616 -15.89 42.53 -22.82
CA LEU A 616 -14.75 43.39 -23.11
C LEU A 616 -14.48 43.42 -24.62
N ASN A 617 -14.32 44.61 -25.20
CA ASN A 617 -13.76 44.76 -26.54
C ASN A 617 -12.24 44.62 -26.48
N LEU A 618 -11.67 43.83 -27.38
CA LEU A 618 -10.24 43.77 -27.63
C LEU A 618 -9.91 44.77 -28.74
N LYS A 619 -9.17 45.81 -28.40
CA LYS A 619 -8.75 46.84 -29.36
C LYS A 619 -7.72 46.30 -30.34
N THR A 620 -7.47 47.05 -31.42
CA THR A 620 -6.44 46.71 -32.41
C THR A 620 -5.02 46.72 -31.86
N ASP A 621 -4.78 47.43 -30.75
CA ASP A 621 -3.53 47.39 -29.98
C ASP A 621 -3.52 46.30 -28.90
N TYR A 622 -4.56 45.47 -28.87
CA TYR A 622 -4.77 44.35 -27.94
C TYR A 622 -4.94 44.75 -26.47
N THR A 623 -5.29 46.01 -26.22
CA THR A 623 -5.76 46.47 -24.90
C THR A 623 -7.25 46.15 -24.70
N PHE A 624 -7.65 46.00 -23.44
CA PHE A 624 -9.02 45.69 -23.06
C PHE A 624 -9.84 46.96 -22.83
N GLU A 625 -11.07 46.97 -23.35
CA GLU A 625 -12.07 48.01 -23.07
C GLU A 625 -13.36 47.38 -22.58
N ILE A 626 -13.87 47.82 -21.43
CA ILE A 626 -15.15 47.32 -20.92
C ILE A 626 -16.28 47.85 -21.80
N ALA A 627 -16.94 46.95 -22.52
CA ALA A 627 -18.12 47.26 -23.32
C ALA A 627 -19.42 47.09 -22.51
N GLY A 628 -19.44 46.19 -21.54
CA GLY A 628 -20.58 45.99 -20.66
C GLY A 628 -20.27 45.09 -19.47
N SER A 629 -21.16 45.13 -18.47
CA SER A 629 -21.17 44.16 -17.37
C SER A 629 -22.61 43.82 -17.00
N PHE A 630 -22.80 42.63 -16.44
CA PHE A 630 -24.09 42.12 -16.01
C PHE A 630 -24.00 41.49 -14.62
N ASN A 631 -24.99 41.82 -13.78
CA ASN A 631 -25.16 41.23 -12.45
C ASN A 631 -26.64 41.34 -11.99
N GLU A 632 -27.25 40.23 -11.55
CA GLU A 632 -28.54 40.20 -10.88
C GLU A 632 -28.46 39.73 -9.41
N GLY A 633 -28.11 40.64 -8.48
CA GLY A 633 -28.32 40.44 -7.03
C GLY A 633 -27.21 39.68 -6.29
N VAL A 634 -27.52 39.21 -5.07
CA VAL A 634 -26.50 38.93 -4.01
C VAL A 634 -26.00 37.47 -3.94
N ARG A 635 -26.60 36.52 -4.68
CA ARG A 635 -26.21 35.09 -4.67
C ARG A 635 -26.36 34.47 -6.07
N LYS A 636 -25.52 34.89 -7.00
CA LYS A 636 -25.42 34.32 -8.34
C LYS A 636 -24.01 33.77 -8.51
N MET A 637 -23.88 32.63 -9.17
CA MET A 637 -22.58 32.06 -9.55
C MET A 637 -22.63 31.82 -11.06
N TYR A 638 -22.18 32.80 -11.84
CA TYR A 638 -22.12 32.66 -13.30
C TYR A 638 -20.96 31.73 -13.66
N THR A 639 -21.26 30.67 -14.41
CA THR A 639 -20.33 29.54 -14.56
C THR A 639 -19.72 29.43 -15.95
N SER A 640 -20.50 29.63 -17.01
CA SER A 640 -20.03 29.46 -18.40
C SER A 640 -20.87 30.24 -19.41
N THR A 641 -20.26 30.51 -20.57
CA THR A 641 -20.92 31.11 -21.72
C THR A 641 -20.82 30.26 -22.98
N ALA A 642 -21.88 30.25 -23.78
CA ALA A 642 -21.86 29.72 -25.15
C ALA A 642 -22.51 30.72 -26.11
N ILE A 643 -22.01 30.81 -27.35
CA ILE A 643 -22.30 31.92 -28.27
C ILE A 643 -22.80 31.41 -29.63
N VAL A 644 -23.90 31.98 -30.12
CA VAL A 644 -24.44 31.78 -31.48
C VAL A 644 -24.73 33.12 -32.11
N ASP A 645 -24.01 33.44 -33.19
CA ASP A 645 -24.06 34.77 -33.82
C ASP A 645 -23.91 35.88 -32.79
N SER A 646 -24.94 36.71 -32.60
CA SER A 646 -24.99 37.83 -31.65
C SER A 646 -25.64 37.48 -30.31
N ILE A 647 -26.15 36.25 -30.17
CA ILE A 647 -26.81 35.74 -28.97
C ILE A 647 -25.82 34.91 -28.17
N PHE A 648 -25.87 35.05 -26.85
CA PHE A 648 -25.09 34.23 -25.94
C PHE A 648 -25.93 33.77 -24.76
N TYR A 649 -25.59 32.58 -24.29
CA TYR A 649 -26.22 31.88 -23.18
C TYR A 649 -25.25 31.94 -22.01
N LEU A 650 -25.67 32.59 -20.92
CA LEU A 650 -24.89 32.64 -19.68
C LEU A 650 -25.55 31.71 -18.66
N THR A 651 -24.81 30.71 -18.23
CA THR A 651 -25.26 29.77 -17.19
C THR A 651 -25.05 30.36 -15.80
N ASP A 652 -26.02 30.10 -14.93
CA ASP A 652 -26.04 30.43 -13.52
C ASP A 652 -26.53 29.22 -12.76
N ILE A 653 -25.62 28.62 -11.98
CA ILE A 653 -25.80 27.33 -11.34
C ILE A 653 -27.01 27.26 -10.41
N LEU A 654 -27.59 28.40 -10.02
CA LEU A 654 -28.74 28.47 -9.12
C LEU A 654 -30.05 28.89 -9.81
N ASN A 655 -30.01 29.40 -11.03
CA ASN A 655 -31.17 30.07 -11.64
C ASN A 655 -31.45 29.69 -13.10
N GLY A 656 -30.56 28.93 -13.74
CA GLY A 656 -30.70 28.51 -15.12
C GLY A 656 -29.87 29.35 -16.09
N ILE A 657 -30.48 29.74 -17.22
CA ILE A 657 -29.74 30.26 -18.37
C ILE A 657 -30.27 31.63 -18.77
N TYR A 658 -29.42 32.65 -18.68
CA TYR A 658 -29.73 33.96 -19.25
C TYR A 658 -29.47 33.94 -20.76
N ILE A 659 -30.47 34.35 -21.54
CA ILE A 659 -30.35 34.52 -22.98
C ILE A 659 -30.14 36.01 -23.22
N MET A 660 -29.01 36.34 -23.84
CA MET A 660 -28.55 37.71 -23.98
C MET A 660 -28.05 38.00 -25.39
N LYS A 661 -28.01 39.29 -25.74
CA LYS A 661 -27.58 39.77 -27.05
C LYS A 661 -26.52 40.85 -26.93
N THR A 662 -25.58 40.85 -27.86
CA THR A 662 -24.53 41.88 -28.03
C THR A 662 -24.33 42.21 -29.51
N THR A 663 -23.38 43.10 -29.82
CA THR A 663 -22.84 43.35 -31.17
C THR A 663 -21.35 43.05 -31.21
N TYR A 664 -20.75 43.04 -32.42
CA TYR A 664 -19.31 42.92 -32.64
C TYR A 664 -18.80 44.08 -33.50
N PRO A 665 -17.96 45.01 -32.97
CA PRO A 665 -17.61 45.15 -31.55
C PRO A 665 -18.83 45.43 -30.68
N SER A 666 -18.71 45.23 -29.38
CA SER A 666 -19.84 45.36 -28.47
C SER A 666 -20.08 46.79 -28.01
N ASN A 667 -21.37 47.14 -27.94
CA ASN A 667 -21.88 48.36 -27.34
C ASN A 667 -22.63 48.09 -26.01
N GLY A 668 -22.44 46.91 -25.41
CA GLY A 668 -23.09 46.50 -24.16
C GLY A 668 -23.91 45.22 -24.28
N ILE A 669 -24.61 44.90 -23.18
CA ILE A 669 -25.36 43.65 -23.01
C ILE A 669 -26.86 43.97 -22.99
N VAL A 670 -27.63 43.26 -23.80
CA VAL A 670 -29.10 43.28 -23.77
C VAL A 670 -29.58 41.93 -23.24
N LYS A 671 -30.15 41.90 -22.02
CA LYS A 671 -30.85 40.72 -21.50
C LYS A 671 -32.17 40.55 -22.24
N ILE A 672 -32.36 39.39 -22.86
CA ILE A 672 -33.59 39.05 -23.58
C ILE A 672 -34.55 38.33 -22.63
N SER A 673 -34.07 37.27 -21.97
CA SER A 673 -34.89 36.43 -21.09
C SER A 673 -34.04 35.62 -20.12
N LEU A 674 -34.70 35.00 -19.14
CA LEU A 674 -34.13 33.98 -18.27
C LEU A 674 -34.92 32.69 -18.50
N LEU A 675 -34.24 31.66 -18.96
CA LEU A 675 -34.77 30.31 -19.03
C LEU A 675 -34.53 29.64 -17.67
N ASN A 676 -35.58 29.56 -16.85
CA ASN A 676 -35.55 28.84 -15.59
C ASN A 676 -35.48 27.33 -15.87
N THR A 677 -34.40 26.71 -15.42
CA THR A 677 -34.21 25.27 -15.49
C THR A 677 -34.38 24.66 -14.10
N SER A 678 -34.64 23.35 -14.04
CA SER A 678 -34.67 22.60 -12.78
C SER A 678 -33.31 22.00 -12.42
N TYR A 679 -32.25 22.37 -13.13
CA TYR A 679 -30.94 21.76 -13.01
C TYR A 679 -29.91 22.79 -12.54
N ASN A 680 -28.80 22.32 -11.99
CA ASN A 680 -27.70 23.19 -11.57
C ASN A 680 -26.66 23.24 -12.70
N GLU A 681 -26.78 24.17 -13.63
CA GLU A 681 -25.89 24.23 -14.79
C GLU A 681 -24.51 24.81 -14.44
N SER A 682 -23.48 23.98 -14.58
CA SER A 682 -22.10 24.37 -14.31
C SER A 682 -21.30 24.71 -15.56
N PHE A 683 -21.77 24.31 -16.75
CA PHE A 683 -21.07 24.57 -18.01
C PHE A 683 -22.01 24.48 -19.21
N CYS A 684 -21.73 25.23 -20.28
CA CYS A 684 -22.49 25.15 -21.53
C CYS A 684 -21.62 25.19 -22.78
N GLU A 685 -22.06 24.51 -23.83
CA GLU A 685 -21.40 24.53 -25.14
C GLU A 685 -22.41 24.37 -26.27
N VAL A 686 -22.11 24.95 -27.44
CA VAL A 686 -23.00 24.89 -28.61
C VAL A 686 -22.37 24.10 -29.75
N LYS A 687 -23.18 23.23 -30.37
CA LYS A 687 -22.84 22.54 -31.61
C LYS A 687 -24.09 22.32 -32.47
N ASP A 688 -24.01 22.69 -33.75
CA ASP A 688 -25.02 22.42 -34.79
C ASP A 688 -26.46 22.69 -34.31
N ASN A 689 -26.75 23.93 -33.91
CA ASN A 689 -28.03 24.39 -33.35
C ASN A 689 -28.50 23.68 -32.08
N ASN A 690 -27.59 23.08 -31.31
CA ASN A 690 -27.90 22.49 -30.01
C ASN A 690 -27.05 23.14 -28.92
N LEU A 691 -27.69 23.45 -27.80
CA LEU A 691 -27.05 23.87 -26.56
C LEU A 691 -26.96 22.69 -25.61
N TYR A 692 -25.75 22.31 -25.24
CA TYR A 692 -25.47 21.23 -24.30
C TYR A 692 -25.01 21.79 -22.97
N LEU A 693 -25.48 21.20 -21.88
CA LEU A 693 -25.29 21.70 -20.52
C LEU A 693 -24.76 20.60 -19.60
N ALA A 694 -23.71 20.93 -18.85
CA ALA A 694 -23.27 20.16 -17.70
C ALA A 694 -24.16 20.52 -16.52
N ALA A 695 -24.94 19.57 -16.02
CA ALA A 695 -26.01 19.82 -15.06
C ALA A 695 -25.68 19.31 -13.65
N VAL A 696 -24.40 19.35 -13.25
CA VAL A 696 -23.86 18.82 -11.98
C VAL A 696 -24.50 17.47 -11.67
N SER A 697 -25.37 17.36 -10.66
CA SER A 697 -25.98 16.11 -10.21
C SER A 697 -27.00 15.49 -11.18
N SER A 698 -27.29 16.15 -12.29
CA SER A 698 -28.32 15.75 -13.27
C SER A 698 -27.75 15.31 -14.61
N GLY A 699 -26.43 15.20 -14.75
CA GLY A 699 -25.79 14.70 -15.97
C GLY A 699 -25.70 15.72 -17.10
N ILE A 700 -26.10 15.32 -18.32
CA ILE A 700 -26.01 16.13 -19.54
C ILE A 700 -27.41 16.51 -20.01
N VAL A 701 -27.64 17.79 -20.29
CA VAL A 701 -28.92 18.30 -20.80
C VAL A 701 -28.73 18.92 -22.17
N ARG A 702 -29.67 18.69 -23.09
CA ARG A 702 -29.67 19.20 -24.46
C ARG A 702 -30.91 20.05 -24.74
N TYR A 703 -30.69 21.22 -25.34
CA TYR A 703 -31.72 22.09 -25.89
C TYR A 703 -31.50 22.30 -27.39
N ASP A 704 -32.58 22.35 -28.16
CA ASP A 704 -32.59 22.82 -29.54
C ASP A 704 -32.64 24.35 -29.51
N ILE A 705 -31.71 24.97 -30.23
CA ILE A 705 -31.56 26.43 -30.36
C ILE A 705 -31.60 26.87 -31.83
N THR A 706 -32.32 26.13 -32.67
CA THR A 706 -32.63 26.53 -34.05
C THR A 706 -33.28 27.92 -34.09
N ASP A 707 -34.13 28.23 -33.11
CA ASP A 707 -34.43 29.61 -32.72
C ASP A 707 -33.59 29.97 -31.47
N PRO A 708 -32.52 30.78 -31.62
CA PRO A 708 -31.61 31.07 -30.52
C PRO A 708 -32.23 31.94 -29.41
N LEU A 709 -33.40 32.55 -29.67
CA LEU A 709 -34.11 33.32 -28.64
C LEU A 709 -35.07 32.45 -27.82
N ASN A 710 -35.43 31.27 -28.33
CA ASN A 710 -36.40 30.36 -27.73
C ASN A 710 -35.87 28.92 -27.67
N PRO A 711 -34.88 28.63 -26.80
CA PRO A 711 -34.38 27.26 -26.62
C PRO A 711 -35.49 26.28 -26.20
N VAL A 712 -35.56 25.13 -26.87
CA VAL A 712 -36.54 24.08 -26.59
C VAL A 712 -35.83 22.88 -25.97
N PHE A 713 -36.30 22.41 -24.81
CA PHE A 713 -35.75 21.22 -24.17
C PHE A 713 -35.92 19.99 -25.08
N VAL A 714 -34.83 19.25 -25.31
CA VAL A 714 -34.83 18.03 -26.13
C VAL A 714 -34.75 16.81 -25.23
N GLU A 715 -33.68 16.70 -24.43
CA GLU A 715 -33.43 15.54 -23.59
C GLU A 715 -32.51 15.84 -22.39
N ASN A 716 -32.59 14.96 -21.38
CA ASN A 716 -31.65 14.89 -20.27
C ASN A 716 -31.16 13.44 -20.13
N LYS A 717 -29.84 13.26 -20.11
CA LYS A 717 -29.20 12.01 -19.74
C LYS A 717 -28.56 12.12 -18.35
N ASN A 718 -29.15 11.44 -17.38
CA ASN A 718 -28.57 11.30 -16.05
C ASN A 718 -27.39 10.31 -16.09
N VAL A 719 -26.17 10.86 -16.09
CA VAL A 719 -24.91 10.10 -16.07
C VAL A 719 -24.13 10.31 -14.77
N GLY A 720 -24.78 10.83 -13.73
CA GLY A 720 -24.14 11.25 -12.49
C GLY A 720 -23.65 12.69 -12.55
N THR A 721 -22.57 12.98 -11.82
CA THR A 721 -22.09 14.35 -11.63
C THR A 721 -21.32 14.81 -12.86
N VAL A 722 -21.80 15.80 -13.60
CA VAL A 722 -21.09 16.38 -14.76
C VAL A 722 -20.87 17.86 -14.53
N ASN A 723 -19.61 18.27 -14.38
CA ASN A 723 -19.27 19.67 -14.06
C ASN A 723 -18.83 20.47 -15.29
N ARG A 724 -18.32 19.80 -16.33
CA ARG A 724 -17.96 20.42 -17.60
C ARG A 724 -18.41 19.54 -18.76
N LEU A 725 -18.42 20.13 -19.95
CA LEU A 725 -18.56 19.45 -21.22
C LEU A 725 -17.46 19.89 -22.20
N SER A 726 -17.18 19.05 -23.18
CA SER A 726 -16.45 19.42 -24.38
C SER A 726 -17.06 18.74 -25.60
N VAL A 727 -17.37 19.52 -26.63
CA VAL A 727 -17.81 18.98 -27.92
C VAL A 727 -16.59 18.40 -28.64
N VAL A 728 -16.74 17.18 -29.14
CA VAL A 728 -15.77 16.50 -29.99
C VAL A 728 -16.44 16.15 -31.32
N GLU A 729 -15.68 15.84 -32.36
CA GLU A 729 -16.22 15.71 -33.73
C GLU A 729 -17.46 14.81 -33.86
N ASN A 730 -17.52 13.72 -33.08
CA ASN A 730 -18.60 12.72 -33.14
C ASN A 730 -19.40 12.57 -31.83
N GLY A 731 -19.31 13.53 -30.91
CA GLY A 731 -20.04 13.45 -29.66
C GLY A 731 -19.69 14.53 -28.64
N ILE A 732 -20.00 14.25 -27.39
CA ILE A 732 -19.79 15.16 -26.26
C ILE A 732 -19.09 14.41 -25.15
N VAL A 733 -18.08 15.04 -24.57
CA VAL A 733 -17.38 14.54 -23.40
C VAL A 733 -17.94 15.23 -22.17
N GLY A 734 -18.52 14.47 -21.24
CA GLY A 734 -18.94 14.96 -19.93
C GLY A 734 -17.91 14.62 -18.85
N TYR A 735 -17.47 15.61 -18.08
CA TYR A 735 -16.47 15.42 -17.02
C TYR A 735 -17.13 15.30 -15.65
N ASP A 736 -16.88 14.19 -14.96
CA ASP A 736 -17.19 13.97 -13.55
C ASP A 736 -15.94 14.20 -12.69
N ASN A 737 -15.95 15.26 -11.86
CA ASN A 737 -14.80 15.59 -11.01
C ASN A 737 -14.50 14.54 -9.93
N THR A 738 -15.42 13.59 -9.70
CA THR A 738 -15.26 12.48 -8.74
C THR A 738 -14.90 11.16 -9.40
N LYS A 739 -15.09 11.04 -10.72
CA LYS A 739 -15.00 9.76 -11.43
C LYS A 739 -14.25 9.81 -12.76
N GLY A 740 -14.03 10.95 -13.41
CA GLY A 740 -13.30 11.05 -14.68
C GLY A 740 -14.09 11.71 -15.80
N PHE A 741 -14.18 11.09 -16.98
CA PHE A 741 -15.05 11.56 -18.06
C PHE A 741 -15.81 10.42 -18.76
N GLY A 742 -16.96 10.74 -19.36
CA GLY A 742 -17.68 9.89 -20.31
C GLY A 742 -17.77 10.57 -21.67
N ILE A 743 -17.78 9.80 -22.75
CA ILE A 743 -17.99 10.24 -24.14
C ILE A 743 -19.36 9.74 -24.57
N TYR A 744 -20.19 10.63 -25.08
CA TYR A 744 -21.58 10.38 -25.45
C TYR A 744 -21.81 10.78 -26.90
N THR A 745 -22.67 10.04 -27.60
CA THR A 745 -23.16 10.42 -28.94
C THR A 745 -23.97 11.73 -28.87
N PHE A 746 -24.01 12.48 -29.97
CA PHE A 746 -24.91 13.65 -30.07
C PHE A 746 -26.38 13.26 -30.02
N ASP A 747 -26.74 12.15 -30.66
CA ASP A 747 -28.11 11.67 -30.78
C ASP A 747 -28.45 10.66 -29.69
N GLY A 748 -29.31 11.07 -28.75
CA GLY A 748 -29.79 10.22 -27.66
C GLY A 748 -28.80 10.05 -26.50
N LEU A 749 -27.67 10.78 -26.53
CA LEU A 749 -26.64 10.80 -25.47
C LEU A 749 -26.24 9.39 -25.01
N SER A 750 -26.13 8.45 -25.95
CA SER A 750 -25.68 7.09 -25.68
C SER A 750 -24.19 7.10 -25.39
N GLU A 751 -23.78 6.48 -24.28
CA GLU A 751 -22.37 6.39 -23.86
C GLU A 751 -21.58 5.53 -24.85
N LEU A 752 -20.52 6.11 -25.42
CA LEU A 752 -19.57 5.45 -26.30
C LEU A 752 -18.39 4.85 -25.53
N SER A 753 -17.95 5.54 -24.48
CA SER A 753 -16.73 5.22 -23.72
C SER A 753 -16.67 6.06 -22.45
N SER A 754 -15.93 5.63 -21.44
CA SER A 754 -15.61 6.43 -20.24
C SER A 754 -14.15 6.25 -19.79
N PHE A 755 -13.61 7.16 -19.00
CA PHE A 755 -12.25 7.07 -18.47
C PHE A 755 -12.26 7.55 -17.02
N PHE A 756 -11.70 6.75 -16.11
CA PHE A 756 -11.79 7.00 -14.67
C PHE A 756 -10.42 7.22 -14.02
N PRO A 757 -9.70 8.32 -14.33
CA PRO A 757 -8.58 8.69 -13.52
C PRO A 757 -9.14 9.15 -12.18
N GLN A 758 -8.59 8.67 -11.07
CA GLN A 758 -9.01 9.05 -9.71
C GLN A 758 -8.65 10.51 -9.36
N THR A 759 -8.69 11.41 -10.34
CA THR A 759 -8.18 12.78 -10.33
C THR A 759 -9.03 13.67 -11.24
N LYS A 760 -9.06 14.97 -10.95
CA LYS A 760 -9.93 15.95 -11.63
C LYS A 760 -9.37 16.31 -13.01
N ILE A 761 -10.20 16.14 -14.03
CA ILE A 761 -9.90 16.45 -15.44
C ILE A 761 -10.45 17.84 -15.75
N GLU A 762 -9.65 18.69 -16.39
CA GLU A 762 -10.05 20.07 -16.73
C GLU A 762 -10.45 20.23 -18.20
N LYS A 763 -9.74 19.54 -19.11
CA LYS A 763 -9.99 19.60 -20.55
C LYS A 763 -9.56 18.32 -21.26
N LEU A 764 -10.26 18.02 -22.34
CA LEU A 764 -9.94 16.99 -23.31
C LEU A 764 -9.97 17.59 -24.72
N LEU A 765 -8.99 17.23 -25.53
CA LEU A 765 -8.96 17.55 -26.96
C LEU A 765 -8.74 16.28 -27.77
N THR A 766 -9.50 16.13 -28.85
CA THR A 766 -9.35 15.04 -29.81
C THR A 766 -8.73 15.55 -31.11
N ASP A 767 -7.64 14.92 -31.56
CA ASP A 767 -7.15 15.03 -32.95
C ASP A 767 -7.58 13.76 -33.69
N THR A 768 -8.63 13.89 -34.50
CA THR A 768 -9.30 12.79 -35.19
C THR A 768 -8.54 12.28 -36.41
N LEU A 769 -7.79 13.15 -37.09
CA LEU A 769 -6.90 12.75 -38.18
C LEU A 769 -5.80 11.81 -37.67
N SER A 770 -5.26 12.10 -36.50
CA SER A 770 -4.21 11.28 -35.88
C SER A 770 -4.72 10.21 -34.92
N ARG A 771 -6.03 10.18 -34.62
CA ARG A 771 -6.68 9.32 -33.60
C ARG A 771 -6.06 9.48 -32.21
N ARG A 772 -5.82 10.72 -31.81
CA ARG A 772 -5.12 11.12 -30.57
C ARG A 772 -6.06 11.85 -29.62
N VAL A 773 -5.85 11.65 -28.33
CA VAL A 773 -6.56 12.35 -27.26
C VAL A 773 -5.56 12.89 -26.26
N TYR A 774 -5.74 14.15 -25.93
CA TYR A 774 -4.97 14.87 -24.93
C TYR A 774 -5.89 15.16 -23.75
N ILE A 775 -5.45 14.86 -22.54
CA ILE A 775 -6.25 14.97 -21.32
C ILE A 775 -5.44 15.79 -20.32
N SER A 776 -5.96 16.93 -19.89
CA SER A 776 -5.36 17.71 -18.81
C SER A 776 -5.93 17.32 -17.46
N ASN A 777 -5.06 17.30 -16.45
CA ASN A 777 -5.38 16.90 -15.11
C ASN A 777 -4.79 17.89 -14.10
N THR A 778 -5.55 18.25 -13.07
CA THR A 778 -5.06 19.17 -12.04
C THR A 778 -4.02 18.57 -11.12
N SER A 779 -3.94 17.25 -11.05
CA SER A 779 -3.06 16.50 -10.16
C SER A 779 -1.98 15.75 -10.92
N ASP A 780 -2.26 15.37 -12.17
CA ASP A 780 -1.45 14.42 -12.94
C ASP A 780 -0.81 15.03 -14.21
N GLY A 781 -0.94 16.33 -14.45
CA GLY A 781 -0.40 17.02 -15.62
C GLY A 781 -1.16 16.70 -16.92
N LEU A 782 -0.43 16.61 -18.04
CA LEU A 782 -0.99 16.27 -19.35
C LEU A 782 -0.76 14.78 -19.68
N THR A 783 -1.83 14.06 -19.98
CA THR A 783 -1.81 12.67 -20.45
C THR A 783 -2.12 12.60 -21.94
N PHE A 784 -1.38 11.76 -22.66
CA PHE A 784 -1.58 11.48 -24.08
C PHE A 784 -2.03 10.04 -24.28
N ALA A 785 -3.13 9.88 -25.01
CA ALA A 785 -3.73 8.61 -25.32
C ALA A 785 -4.06 8.48 -26.80
N LYS A 786 -4.07 7.23 -27.28
CA LYS A 786 -4.66 6.89 -28.57
C LYS A 786 -6.12 6.48 -28.34
N PHE A 787 -7.02 7.07 -29.10
CA PHE A 787 -8.44 6.79 -29.02
C PHE A 787 -8.96 6.31 -30.37
N SER A 788 -9.73 5.23 -30.35
CA SER A 788 -10.41 4.72 -31.55
C SER A 788 -11.92 4.84 -31.32
N PRO A 789 -12.56 5.97 -31.66
CA PRO A 789 -14.00 6.16 -31.49
C PRO A 789 -14.84 5.17 -32.33
N TYR A 790 -14.22 4.48 -33.28
CA TYR A 790 -14.91 3.63 -34.26
C TYR A 790 -15.29 2.22 -33.78
N LEU A 791 -15.04 1.86 -32.52
CA LEU A 791 -15.34 0.50 -32.05
C LEU A 791 -16.84 0.24 -31.81
N SER A 792 -17.70 1.27 -31.87
CA SER A 792 -19.15 1.13 -31.68
C SER A 792 -20.03 1.62 -32.84
N ILE A 793 -19.47 2.10 -33.98
CA ILE A 793 -20.27 2.61 -35.11
C ILE A 793 -20.00 1.86 -36.43
N ASP A 794 -19.15 0.84 -36.47
CA ASP A 794 -18.99 0.03 -37.68
C ASP A 794 -18.74 -1.45 -37.36
N GLU A 795 -19.80 -2.18 -37.00
CA GLU A 795 -19.78 -3.65 -36.85
C GLU A 795 -19.32 -4.38 -38.12
N ASN A 796 -19.14 -3.68 -39.25
CA ASN A 796 -18.70 -4.25 -40.52
C ASN A 796 -17.28 -3.84 -40.98
N ARG A 797 -16.47 -3.17 -40.16
CA ARG A 797 -15.03 -2.99 -40.43
C ARG A 797 -14.14 -3.55 -39.32
N VAL A 798 -14.22 -4.87 -39.16
CA VAL A 798 -13.21 -5.68 -38.49
C VAL A 798 -11.87 -5.55 -39.24
N TYR A 799 -10.88 -4.89 -38.63
CA TYR A 799 -9.48 -5.07 -39.02
C TYR A 799 -9.08 -6.51 -38.64
N ASN A 800 -8.68 -7.26 -39.66
CA ASN A 800 -8.69 -8.72 -39.77
C ASN A 800 -7.35 -9.35 -39.39
N ASP A 801 -6.76 -9.01 -38.25
CA ASP A 801 -5.38 -9.43 -37.98
C ASP A 801 -5.26 -10.92 -37.58
N PHE A 802 -6.33 -11.51 -37.07
CA PHE A 802 -6.42 -12.94 -36.81
C PHE A 802 -7.85 -13.46 -36.94
N LYS A 803 -8.06 -14.44 -37.82
CA LYS A 803 -9.31 -15.21 -37.96
C LYS A 803 -9.00 -16.68 -37.85
N PHE A 804 -9.93 -17.44 -37.29
CA PHE A 804 -9.87 -18.90 -37.38
C PHE A 804 -11.22 -19.51 -37.71
N GLU A 805 -11.17 -20.64 -38.40
CA GLU A 805 -12.28 -21.53 -38.69
C GLU A 805 -11.92 -22.94 -38.28
N LEU A 806 -12.96 -23.74 -38.04
CA LEU A 806 -12.80 -25.12 -37.62
C LEU A 806 -13.11 -25.99 -38.83
N GLY A 807 -12.15 -26.83 -39.19
CA GLY A 807 -12.30 -27.84 -40.22
C GLY A 807 -13.18 -28.99 -39.78
N GLN A 808 -13.68 -29.73 -40.76
CA GLN A 808 -14.45 -30.95 -40.54
C GLN A 808 -13.56 -32.01 -39.86
N LEU A 809 -14.03 -32.58 -38.75
CA LEU A 809 -13.33 -33.66 -38.05
C LEU A 809 -13.43 -34.94 -38.88
N ILE A 810 -12.27 -35.49 -39.26
CA ILE A 810 -12.14 -36.86 -39.75
C ILE A 810 -11.19 -37.56 -38.78
N THR A 811 -11.60 -38.67 -38.18
CA THR A 811 -10.73 -39.54 -37.36
C THR A 811 -10.03 -38.86 -36.17
N GLY A 812 -10.78 -38.18 -35.29
CA GLY A 812 -10.27 -37.73 -33.98
C GLY A 812 -9.20 -36.63 -34.03
N LYS A 813 -9.07 -35.91 -35.16
CA LYS A 813 -8.20 -34.74 -35.33
C LYS A 813 -9.03 -33.52 -35.63
N LEU A 814 -8.81 -32.45 -34.88
CA LEU A 814 -9.40 -31.14 -35.16
C LEU A 814 -8.42 -30.29 -35.96
N THR A 815 -8.83 -29.86 -37.15
CA THR A 815 -8.07 -28.88 -37.94
C THR A 815 -8.55 -27.48 -37.64
N LEU A 816 -7.66 -26.64 -37.14
CA LEU A 816 -7.87 -25.20 -36.97
C LEU A 816 -7.31 -24.47 -38.19
N TYR A 817 -8.17 -23.97 -39.07
CA TYR A 817 -7.76 -23.07 -40.14
C TYR A 817 -7.63 -21.67 -39.57
N TYR A 818 -6.56 -20.96 -39.88
CA TYR A 818 -6.39 -19.59 -39.42
C TYR A 818 -5.69 -18.72 -40.46
N GLN A 819 -5.94 -17.42 -40.36
CA GLN A 819 -5.28 -16.39 -41.12
C GLN A 819 -4.74 -15.36 -40.14
N THR A 820 -3.46 -15.01 -40.25
CA THR A 820 -2.79 -14.00 -39.42
C THR A 820 -1.84 -13.15 -40.24
N GLU A 821 -1.77 -11.84 -39.96
CA GLU A 821 -0.86 -10.93 -40.68
C GLU A 821 0.59 -10.95 -40.16
N LYS A 822 0.78 -11.43 -38.92
CA LYS A 822 2.07 -11.58 -38.24
C LYS A 822 2.14 -12.92 -37.51
N SER A 823 3.35 -13.46 -37.34
CA SER A 823 3.52 -14.68 -36.54
C SER A 823 3.44 -14.36 -35.04
N LEU A 824 2.67 -15.13 -34.27
CA LEU A 824 2.47 -14.88 -32.84
C LEU A 824 2.21 -16.17 -32.04
N TYR A 825 2.45 -16.12 -30.73
CA TYR A 825 2.02 -17.14 -29.79
C TYR A 825 0.61 -16.85 -29.27
N GLY A 826 -0.16 -17.90 -29.01
CA GLY A 826 -1.46 -17.80 -28.36
C GLY A 826 -1.85 -19.11 -27.66
N ASP A 827 -2.74 -19.00 -26.69
CA ASP A 827 -3.25 -20.14 -25.94
C ASP A 827 -4.56 -20.61 -26.57
N LEU A 828 -4.60 -21.88 -26.99
CA LEU A 828 -5.82 -22.54 -27.43
C LEU A 828 -6.43 -23.30 -26.25
N LYS A 829 -7.69 -23.05 -25.95
CA LYS A 829 -8.46 -23.73 -24.91
C LYS A 829 -9.74 -24.30 -25.51
N VAL A 830 -10.11 -25.51 -25.09
CA VAL A 830 -11.37 -26.16 -25.48
C VAL A 830 -12.16 -26.45 -24.23
N PHE A 831 -13.41 -25.99 -24.22
CA PHE A 831 -14.37 -26.19 -23.15
C PHE A 831 -15.50 -27.09 -23.63
N ASP A 832 -16.04 -27.93 -22.75
CA ASP A 832 -17.27 -28.65 -23.02
C ASP A 832 -18.51 -27.76 -22.85
N SER A 833 -19.69 -28.33 -23.10
CA SER A 833 -20.97 -27.60 -22.98
C SER A 833 -21.31 -27.13 -21.56
N LEU A 834 -20.62 -27.64 -20.54
CA LEU A 834 -20.76 -27.23 -19.14
C LEU A 834 -19.70 -26.18 -18.74
N GLY A 835 -18.87 -25.72 -19.68
CA GLY A 835 -17.82 -24.74 -19.44
C GLY A 835 -16.56 -25.34 -18.79
N ARG A 836 -16.42 -26.67 -18.70
CA ARG A 836 -15.23 -27.31 -18.15
C ARG A 836 -14.12 -27.32 -19.18
N LEU A 837 -12.91 -26.91 -18.80
CA LEU A 837 -11.73 -26.97 -19.67
C LEU A 837 -11.32 -28.44 -19.87
N ILE A 838 -11.29 -28.90 -21.11
CA ILE A 838 -10.97 -30.30 -21.46
C ILE A 838 -9.67 -30.44 -22.27
N PHE A 839 -9.21 -29.35 -22.89
CA PHE A 839 -7.94 -29.31 -23.62
C PHE A 839 -7.37 -27.90 -23.57
N SER A 840 -6.05 -27.78 -23.43
CA SER A 840 -5.34 -26.51 -23.53
C SER A 840 -3.96 -26.75 -24.15
N ASP A 841 -3.54 -25.88 -25.06
CA ASP A 841 -2.21 -25.94 -25.66
C ASP A 841 -1.71 -24.54 -26.04
N LYS A 842 -0.39 -24.34 -26.04
CA LYS A 842 0.25 -23.10 -26.47
C LYS A 842 0.70 -23.24 -27.92
N LEU A 843 0.08 -22.48 -28.81
CA LEU A 843 0.29 -22.61 -30.24
C LEU A 843 1.05 -21.41 -30.80
N TYR A 844 1.96 -21.71 -31.74
CA TYR A 844 2.62 -20.68 -32.55
C TYR A 844 1.92 -20.57 -33.90
N PHE A 845 1.19 -19.48 -34.08
CA PHE A 845 0.47 -19.14 -35.31
C PHE A 845 1.42 -18.42 -36.26
N LYS A 846 1.86 -19.09 -37.32
CA LYS A 846 2.78 -18.52 -38.32
C LYS A 846 1.99 -17.81 -39.41
N LYS A 847 2.44 -16.63 -39.83
CA LYS A 847 1.86 -15.86 -40.95
C LYS A 847 1.60 -16.70 -42.22
N ASP A 848 2.57 -17.53 -42.59
CA ASP A 848 2.51 -18.29 -43.85
C ASP A 848 1.83 -19.66 -43.73
N ARG A 849 1.34 -20.01 -42.53
CA ARG A 849 0.68 -21.29 -42.26
C ARG A 849 -0.83 -21.08 -42.14
N LYS A 850 -1.60 -21.87 -42.88
CA LYS A 850 -3.07 -21.72 -42.95
C LYS A 850 -3.86 -22.68 -42.06
N SER A 851 -3.20 -23.69 -41.48
CA SER A 851 -3.86 -24.66 -40.61
C SER A 851 -2.95 -25.30 -39.57
N LEU A 852 -3.54 -25.72 -38.45
CA LEU A 852 -2.94 -26.51 -37.38
C LEU A 852 -3.81 -27.74 -37.13
N ASN A 853 -3.21 -28.91 -37.01
CA ASN A 853 -3.91 -30.14 -36.63
C ASN A 853 -3.65 -30.41 -35.16
N LEU A 854 -4.72 -30.65 -34.41
CA LEU A 854 -4.70 -30.90 -32.99
C LEU A 854 -5.12 -32.33 -32.75
N ASP A 855 -4.24 -33.11 -32.15
CA ASP A 855 -4.47 -34.52 -31.82
C ASP A 855 -5.03 -34.61 -30.39
N PHE A 856 -6.35 -34.56 -30.24
CA PHE A 856 -7.00 -34.84 -28.95
C PHE A 856 -8.36 -35.52 -29.15
N LYS A 857 -8.60 -36.60 -28.40
CA LYS A 857 -9.78 -37.47 -28.56
C LYS A 857 -11.02 -36.81 -27.94
N MET A 858 -12.03 -36.51 -28.77
CA MET A 858 -13.29 -35.92 -28.33
C MET A 858 -14.44 -36.93 -28.37
N LYS A 859 -15.46 -36.73 -27.52
CA LYS A 859 -16.72 -37.49 -27.56
C LYS A 859 -17.78 -36.66 -28.29
N ASN A 860 -18.86 -37.28 -28.77
CA ASN A 860 -19.96 -36.53 -29.39
C ASN A 860 -20.51 -35.49 -28.40
N GLY A 861 -20.63 -34.24 -28.83
CA GLY A 861 -21.03 -33.14 -27.95
C GLY A 861 -20.82 -31.74 -28.53
N VAL A 862 -21.27 -30.74 -27.78
CA VAL A 862 -21.04 -29.31 -28.08
C VAL A 862 -19.83 -28.82 -27.29
N TYR A 863 -18.98 -28.06 -27.96
CA TYR A 863 -17.73 -27.56 -27.43
C TYR A 863 -17.51 -26.10 -27.81
N PHE A 864 -16.70 -25.41 -27.00
CA PHE A 864 -16.29 -24.04 -27.24
C PHE A 864 -14.79 -23.96 -27.33
N ILE A 865 -14.29 -23.50 -28.47
CA ILE A 865 -12.86 -23.30 -28.69
C ILE A 865 -12.56 -21.84 -28.52
N ARG A 866 -11.64 -21.55 -27.61
CA ARG A 866 -11.14 -20.21 -27.31
C ARG A 866 -9.68 -20.11 -27.72
N VAL A 867 -9.34 -19.11 -28.52
CA VAL A 867 -7.97 -18.71 -28.81
C VAL A 867 -7.72 -17.40 -28.07
N GLU A 868 -6.79 -17.42 -27.12
CA GLU A 868 -6.33 -16.26 -26.35
C GLU A 868 -4.98 -15.80 -26.91
N LEU A 869 -4.96 -14.60 -27.49
CA LEU A 869 -3.79 -13.91 -28.01
C LEU A 869 -3.43 -12.77 -27.04
N PRO A 870 -2.19 -12.22 -27.07
CA PRO A 870 -1.76 -11.16 -26.15
C PRO A 870 -2.67 -9.92 -26.09
N GLN A 871 -3.49 -9.69 -27.11
CA GLN A 871 -4.38 -8.52 -27.24
C GLN A 871 -5.83 -8.88 -27.57
N LYS A 872 -6.19 -10.17 -27.65
CA LYS A 872 -7.52 -10.59 -28.17
C LYS A 872 -7.92 -11.97 -27.70
N VAL A 873 -9.19 -12.16 -27.40
CA VAL A 873 -9.78 -13.48 -27.15
C VAL A 873 -10.85 -13.75 -28.20
N LEU A 874 -10.76 -14.90 -28.86
CA LEU A 874 -11.72 -15.33 -29.88
C LEU A 874 -12.33 -16.66 -29.47
N THR A 875 -13.66 -16.75 -29.40
CA THR A 875 -14.36 -18.00 -29.05
C THR A 875 -15.27 -18.44 -30.19
N LYS A 876 -15.22 -19.71 -30.58
CA LYS A 876 -16.16 -20.34 -31.52
C LYS A 876 -16.80 -21.57 -30.90
N LYS A 877 -18.13 -21.66 -31.02
CA LYS A 877 -18.90 -22.87 -30.72
C LYS A 877 -18.73 -23.85 -31.88
N PHE A 878 -18.56 -25.12 -31.56
CA PHE A 878 -18.65 -26.19 -32.54
C PHE A 878 -19.33 -27.42 -31.98
N THR A 879 -19.97 -28.19 -32.85
CA THR A 879 -20.63 -29.44 -32.47
C THR A 879 -19.84 -30.58 -33.10
N PHE A 880 -19.38 -31.50 -32.27
CA PHE A 880 -18.72 -32.72 -32.72
C PHE A 880 -19.71 -33.89 -32.72
N ILE A 881 -19.82 -34.56 -33.86
CA ILE A 881 -20.56 -35.79 -34.04
C ILE A 881 -19.60 -36.73 -34.78
N ASN A 882 -19.14 -37.78 -34.09
CA ASN A 882 -18.26 -38.81 -34.63
C ASN A 882 -19.02 -39.80 -35.51
#